data_AF-A0A925ELX1-F1
#
_entry.id   AF-A0A925ELX1-F1
#
_cell.length_a   1.000
_cell.length_b   1.000
_cell.length_c   1.000
_cell.angle_alpha   90.00
_cell.angle_beta   90.00
_cell.angle_gamma   90.00
#
_symmetry.space_group_name_H-M   'P 1'
#
loop_
_entity.id
_entity.type
_entity.pdbx_description
1 polymer ?
#
loop_
_entity_poly.entity_id
_entity_poly.type
_entity_poly.pdbx_seq_one_letter_code
_entity_poly.pdbx_strand_id
1 'polypeptide(L)'
;MKPSPLLNTKFTPPPNAGYLPRPHLIQWLDNHMGQRLTLVSAPAGYGKTTLLADFFNAHSGPSAWYQLEASDSDPTVFLTHLIESIRRTKTVSKKSSKIGQNAQSLLNSSESGVDSRRVLTVLINELSEQINDSLLIILEDYHFVASPIVHQLLDYLLENAPPVLHFIVSTRTDPPLALARLRARGLLSELRANDLRFKDDEVATLLRREVPDITAESLSALSQKTEGWAAALQIVRSSLAGQNAESANDIVTSLSGSHRFVFEYLAEEVFRRQPEARQSFLLQTSILSQMDSASCNAVVGIKNSQNMLEELERENLFITSLDEKQRWYQYHFLFREFLQSRLRRENGEQVKVLERSAGAYYETQQEYEAAFLQYISAQDHESAARVASIFAVDYVERGRVEVLHRYLNMLPAETLRANPELLLQNGNAHRRLGEAGLAITSYEDARTNFAAQKNASGISRALTKLAEVYRAQGNYRQAETLSEQALQAAPLDDYTARAEALMALAKTTGFLSSMDRGRELAEQAVEEARKSDGLSALSRANFIQSLGQICWWHGDPISAAKHAQEALRLAPDELSPIAAQACILLVTPHLYWREFETALRYAERGLEISQTLHLNELLPAAYTALGNVLTRFGETARAEAALRQSVELAQQLGIASYEQLMATGYLAYNLYGQGRVDEAWQLAEGALWAYTGSPDTYEAFVCRSVLADVALENNELNRAENLFSDLAETGERRQFRIPLSMVYFGLAYIHLVSDRKETGIQHACKALELIEPTKAFQLFIDQGERSRVVCHALVEAGYKGPFLERVLENLPGKKKPITITIANQSVINIKTLGTFQVFAGNEEISQERWVSTKARDMLAYFITFRGERIPADRVFDSIWSEKGGRGLTAFHTALSRLRSALKTGENSPRLILVEAGDYRIDAARFTIDIDEFDAALAKARASTDDEATARLYEQAINLYKGEYLQNFYYDWIFPERRRLTQAYLGSLRALADHHYAHQRYTHSIELLERALRIDNLQEDLQCQILRAYAALGDRAGLMSQYQEMKRVLAKELDMEPLPATETLYQRLLENFKN
;
A
#
# COMPACT_ATOMS: atom_id res chain seq x y z
N MET A 1 -13.42 -9.77 -19.34
CA MET A 1 -12.75 -10.36 -20.52
C MET A 1 -12.19 -11.73 -20.15
N LYS A 2 -12.18 -12.70 -21.09
CA LYS A 2 -11.26 -13.84 -20.96
C LYS A 2 -9.83 -13.26 -20.87
N PRO A 3 -8.90 -13.87 -20.11
CA PRO A 3 -7.51 -13.44 -20.15
C PRO A 3 -7.08 -13.37 -21.62
N SER A 4 -6.35 -12.30 -21.99
CA SER A 4 -5.82 -12.15 -23.34
C SER A 4 -5.17 -13.46 -23.74
N PRO A 5 -5.48 -14.01 -24.93
CA PRO A 5 -4.96 -15.30 -25.34
C PRO A 5 -3.43 -15.26 -25.26
N LEU A 6 -2.85 -16.14 -24.43
CA LEU A 6 -1.40 -16.23 -24.29
C LEU A 6 -0.82 -16.91 -25.53
N LEU A 7 0.18 -16.28 -26.13
CA LEU A 7 0.80 -16.79 -27.34
C LEU A 7 1.67 -18.01 -27.01
N ASN A 8 1.17 -19.21 -27.34
CA ASN A 8 1.77 -20.47 -26.90
C ASN A 8 3.23 -20.65 -27.31
N THR A 9 3.63 -20.09 -28.45
CA THR A 9 4.99 -20.15 -29.00
C THR A 9 6.02 -19.49 -28.10
N LYS A 10 5.64 -18.52 -27.24
CA LYS A 10 6.57 -17.89 -26.27
C LYS A 10 7.09 -18.87 -25.21
N PHE A 11 6.41 -20.01 -25.03
CA PHE A 11 6.71 -20.99 -23.99
C PHE A 11 7.32 -22.29 -24.52
N THR A 12 7.70 -22.32 -25.79
CA THR A 12 8.29 -23.50 -26.44
C THR A 12 9.60 -23.11 -27.10
N PRO A 13 10.69 -23.88 -26.93
CA PRO A 13 11.91 -23.65 -27.67
C PRO A 13 11.68 -23.86 -29.17
N PRO A 14 12.43 -23.16 -30.04
CA PRO A 14 12.34 -23.40 -31.47
C PRO A 14 12.80 -24.83 -31.82
N PRO A 15 12.17 -25.48 -32.81
CA PRO A 15 12.53 -26.81 -33.29
C PRO A 15 13.95 -26.85 -33.86
N ASN A 16 14.61 -27.98 -33.62
CA ASN A 16 16.03 -28.16 -33.91
C ASN A 16 16.26 -28.75 -35.31
N ALA A 17 16.14 -27.92 -36.35
CA ALA A 17 16.27 -28.36 -37.74
C ALA A 17 17.72 -28.24 -38.25
N GLY A 18 18.52 -29.30 -38.12
CA GLY A 18 19.75 -29.47 -38.91
C GLY A 18 20.98 -28.63 -38.49
N TYR A 19 21.06 -28.18 -37.24
CA TYR A 19 22.24 -27.51 -36.69
C TYR A 19 23.35 -28.50 -36.30
N LEU A 20 24.60 -28.04 -36.28
CA LEU A 20 25.73 -28.88 -35.84
C LEU A 20 25.70 -28.98 -34.30
N PRO A 21 25.62 -30.19 -33.72
CA PRO A 21 25.65 -30.35 -32.27
C PRO A 21 26.95 -29.82 -31.69
N ARG A 22 26.89 -29.15 -30.54
CA ARG A 22 28.07 -28.62 -29.82
C ARG A 22 28.18 -29.23 -28.42
N PRO A 23 28.59 -30.52 -28.30
CA PRO A 23 28.50 -31.26 -27.04
C PRO A 23 29.29 -30.62 -25.89
N HIS A 24 30.39 -29.95 -26.21
CA HIS A 24 31.23 -29.30 -25.21
C HIS A 24 30.52 -28.12 -24.50
N LEU A 25 29.65 -27.38 -25.20
CA LEU A 25 28.88 -26.29 -24.60
C LEU A 25 27.68 -26.82 -23.81
N ILE A 26 27.02 -27.87 -24.30
CA ILE A 26 25.94 -28.56 -23.58
C ILE A 26 26.50 -29.12 -22.25
N GLN A 27 27.64 -29.82 -22.31
CA GLN A 27 28.30 -30.35 -21.12
C GLN A 27 28.76 -29.24 -20.18
N TRP A 28 29.18 -28.09 -20.71
CA TRP A 28 29.51 -26.92 -19.90
C TRP A 28 28.27 -26.40 -19.16
N LEU A 29 27.11 -26.29 -19.83
CA LEU A 29 25.86 -25.85 -19.20
C LEU A 29 25.43 -26.82 -18.09
N ASP A 30 25.47 -28.13 -18.35
CA ASP A 30 25.16 -29.17 -17.36
C ASP A 30 26.03 -29.05 -16.11
N ASN A 31 27.35 -28.83 -16.28
CA ASN A 31 28.30 -28.71 -15.17
C ASN A 31 28.05 -27.47 -14.28
N HIS A 32 27.31 -26.46 -14.77
CA HIS A 32 27.05 -25.21 -14.04
C HIS A 32 25.61 -25.08 -13.53
N MET A 33 24.79 -26.12 -13.66
CA MET A 33 23.41 -26.16 -13.13
C MET A 33 23.33 -25.94 -11.61
N GLY A 34 24.42 -26.14 -10.86
CA GLY A 34 24.49 -25.88 -9.42
C GLY A 34 24.54 -24.40 -9.02
N GLN A 35 24.67 -23.48 -9.97
CA GLN A 35 24.68 -22.04 -9.71
C GLN A 35 23.28 -21.42 -9.79
N ARG A 36 23.11 -20.15 -9.41
CA ARG A 36 21.81 -19.48 -9.47
C ARG A 36 21.45 -19.05 -10.89
N LEU A 37 22.42 -18.47 -11.59
CA LEU A 37 22.23 -17.84 -12.88
C LEU A 37 23.37 -18.23 -13.83
N THR A 38 23.03 -18.72 -15.01
CA THR A 38 23.92 -18.76 -16.16
C THR A 38 23.54 -17.63 -17.11
N LEU A 39 24.47 -16.71 -17.37
CA LEU A 39 24.31 -15.64 -18.33
C LEU A 39 24.96 -16.03 -19.66
N VAL A 40 24.14 -16.16 -20.71
CA VAL A 40 24.60 -16.35 -22.09
C VAL A 40 24.52 -15.00 -22.80
N SER A 41 25.63 -14.27 -22.82
CA SER A 41 25.70 -12.88 -23.30
C SER A 41 26.62 -12.78 -24.51
N ALA A 42 26.02 -12.59 -25.67
CA ALA A 42 26.74 -12.39 -26.93
C ALA A 42 25.84 -11.67 -27.95
N PRO A 43 26.42 -10.94 -28.92
CA PRO A 43 25.65 -10.31 -29.98
C PRO A 43 24.76 -11.29 -30.75
N ALA A 44 23.87 -10.76 -31.58
CA ALA A 44 23.02 -11.59 -32.43
C ALA A 44 23.86 -12.49 -33.35
N GLY A 45 23.33 -13.68 -33.67
CA GLY A 45 23.98 -14.63 -34.58
C GLY A 45 25.10 -15.50 -33.99
N TYR A 46 25.38 -15.43 -32.69
CA TYR A 46 26.35 -16.34 -32.02
C TYR A 46 25.77 -17.73 -31.65
N GLY A 47 24.53 -18.04 -32.07
CA GLY A 47 23.92 -19.35 -31.81
C GLY A 47 23.40 -19.57 -30.38
N LYS A 48 23.15 -18.50 -29.61
CA LYS A 48 22.62 -18.57 -28.24
C LYS A 48 21.32 -19.38 -28.16
N THR A 49 20.33 -18.99 -28.95
CA THR A 49 19.01 -19.62 -28.96
C THR A 49 19.09 -21.10 -29.36
N THR A 50 19.90 -21.42 -30.37
CA THR A 50 20.14 -22.81 -30.80
C THR A 50 20.79 -23.64 -29.69
N LEU A 51 21.85 -23.13 -29.03
CA LEU A 51 22.49 -23.81 -27.90
C LEU A 51 21.50 -24.07 -26.77
N LEU A 52 20.67 -23.08 -26.42
CA LEU A 52 19.71 -23.22 -25.34
C LEU A 52 18.56 -24.16 -25.70
N ALA A 53 18.12 -24.18 -26.96
CA ALA A 53 17.13 -25.14 -27.44
C ALA A 53 17.68 -26.58 -27.41
N ASP A 54 18.94 -26.79 -27.82
CA ASP A 54 19.64 -28.08 -27.71
C ASP A 54 19.69 -28.54 -26.25
N PHE A 55 20.16 -27.65 -25.37
CA PHE A 55 20.28 -27.92 -23.95
C PHE A 55 18.92 -28.22 -23.31
N PHE A 56 17.89 -27.42 -23.60
CA PHE A 56 16.54 -27.61 -23.09
C PHE A 56 15.94 -28.94 -23.52
N ASN A 57 16.19 -29.38 -24.76
CA ASN A 57 15.69 -30.64 -25.28
C ASN A 57 16.49 -31.85 -24.79
N ALA A 58 17.79 -31.70 -24.53
CA ALA A 58 18.64 -32.74 -23.94
C ALA A 58 18.42 -32.91 -22.42
N HIS A 59 18.02 -31.85 -21.72
CA HIS A 59 17.80 -31.86 -20.29
C HIS A 59 16.58 -32.71 -19.90
N SER A 60 16.79 -33.71 -19.03
CA SER A 60 15.74 -34.65 -18.60
C SER A 60 14.89 -34.16 -17.43
N GLY A 61 15.29 -33.09 -16.73
CA GLY A 61 14.60 -32.53 -15.57
C GLY A 61 13.47 -31.54 -15.94
N PRO A 62 12.73 -31.03 -14.94
CA PRO A 62 11.78 -29.94 -15.11
C PRO A 62 12.43 -28.70 -15.74
N SER A 63 11.88 -28.24 -16.87
CA SER A 63 12.40 -27.08 -17.59
C SER A 63 11.28 -26.18 -18.14
N ALA A 64 11.44 -24.87 -17.96
CA ALA A 64 10.56 -23.81 -18.44
C ALA A 64 11.28 -22.96 -19.49
N TRP A 65 10.59 -22.64 -20.58
CA TRP A 65 11.07 -21.74 -21.62
C TRP A 65 10.20 -20.49 -21.64
N TYR A 66 10.81 -19.31 -21.68
CA TYR A 66 10.10 -18.04 -21.81
C TYR A 66 10.89 -17.11 -22.73
N GLN A 67 10.35 -16.88 -23.93
CA GLN A 67 10.85 -15.91 -24.90
C GLN A 67 10.27 -14.51 -24.62
N LEU A 68 11.15 -13.52 -24.40
CA LEU A 68 10.78 -12.15 -24.08
C LEU A 68 10.69 -11.25 -25.33
N GLU A 69 9.78 -10.28 -25.29
CA GLU A 69 9.53 -9.26 -26.29
C GLU A 69 9.36 -7.88 -25.62
N ALA A 70 9.21 -6.81 -26.41
CA ALA A 70 9.13 -5.45 -25.88
C ALA A 70 7.93 -5.22 -24.93
N SER A 71 6.81 -5.92 -25.16
CA SER A 71 5.62 -5.87 -24.30
C SER A 71 5.86 -6.41 -22.88
N ASP A 72 6.86 -7.29 -22.71
CA ASP A 72 7.26 -7.82 -21.40
C ASP A 72 8.05 -6.78 -20.56
N SER A 73 8.17 -5.53 -21.03
CA SER A 73 8.56 -4.39 -20.20
C SER A 73 7.46 -3.96 -19.23
N ASP A 74 6.20 -4.38 -19.45
CA ASP A 74 5.15 -4.24 -18.45
C ASP A 74 5.29 -5.32 -17.35
N PRO A 75 5.38 -4.93 -16.06
CA PRO A 75 5.55 -5.89 -14.96
C PRO A 75 4.45 -6.96 -14.88
N THR A 76 3.21 -6.61 -15.20
CA THR A 76 2.07 -7.52 -15.11
C THR A 76 2.14 -8.56 -16.24
N VAL A 77 2.48 -8.11 -17.45
CA VAL A 77 2.68 -8.99 -18.60
C VAL A 77 3.86 -9.94 -18.35
N PHE A 78 4.99 -9.40 -17.89
CA PHE A 78 6.17 -10.20 -17.55
C PHE A 78 5.86 -11.30 -16.53
N LEU A 79 5.18 -10.95 -15.43
CA LEU A 79 4.82 -11.91 -14.39
C LEU A 79 3.82 -12.95 -14.89
N THR A 80 2.84 -12.54 -15.70
CA THR A 80 1.84 -13.47 -16.27
C THR A 80 2.53 -14.53 -17.12
N HIS A 81 3.41 -14.10 -18.02
CA HIS A 81 4.14 -15.01 -18.90
C HIS A 81 5.18 -15.85 -18.13
N LEU A 82 5.86 -15.28 -17.14
CA LEU A 82 6.77 -16.04 -16.29
C LEU A 82 6.03 -17.18 -15.56
N ILE A 83 4.89 -16.87 -14.92
CA ILE A 83 4.08 -17.88 -14.22
C ILE A 83 3.59 -18.95 -15.21
N GLU A 84 3.10 -18.55 -16.37
CA GLU A 84 2.62 -19.48 -17.39
C GLU A 84 3.74 -20.38 -17.91
N SER A 85 4.95 -19.85 -18.14
CA SER A 85 6.11 -20.64 -18.58
C SER A 85 6.46 -21.76 -17.61
N ILE A 86 6.39 -21.46 -16.31
CA ILE A 86 6.65 -22.43 -15.23
C ILE A 86 5.54 -23.49 -15.19
N ARG A 87 4.27 -23.08 -15.37
CA ARG A 87 3.13 -24.01 -15.38
C ARG A 87 3.17 -25.02 -16.53
N ARG A 88 3.89 -24.71 -17.61
CA ARG A 88 4.03 -25.53 -18.82
C ARG A 88 5.25 -26.46 -18.83
N THR A 89 5.96 -26.56 -17.71
CA THR A 89 7.17 -27.39 -17.57
C THR A 89 6.95 -28.86 -17.98
N LYS A 90 7.91 -29.41 -18.75
CA LYS A 90 7.83 -30.71 -19.46
C LYS A 90 7.65 -31.97 -18.58
N THR A 91 7.85 -31.88 -17.26
CA THR A 91 8.11 -33.06 -16.42
C THR A 91 7.41 -33.01 -15.06
N VAL A 92 6.63 -31.98 -14.80
CA VAL A 92 5.93 -31.86 -13.52
C VAL A 92 4.71 -32.78 -13.51
N SER A 93 4.72 -33.77 -12.60
CA SER A 93 3.64 -34.75 -12.39
C SER A 93 2.25 -34.10 -12.41
N LYS A 94 1.23 -34.80 -12.94
CA LYS A 94 -0.19 -34.35 -12.94
C LYS A 94 -0.72 -33.91 -11.56
N LYS A 95 0.00 -34.21 -10.45
CA LYS A 95 -0.29 -33.71 -9.09
C LYS A 95 0.07 -32.25 -8.84
N SER A 96 0.97 -31.61 -9.61
CA SER A 96 1.41 -30.23 -9.38
C SER A 96 0.74 -29.20 -10.31
N SER A 97 -0.50 -29.47 -10.74
CA SER A 97 -1.27 -28.54 -11.59
C SER A 97 -1.59 -27.19 -10.93
N LYS A 98 -1.13 -26.98 -9.68
CA LYS A 98 -1.39 -25.81 -8.83
C LYS A 98 -0.22 -24.82 -8.71
N ILE A 99 0.97 -25.12 -9.24
CA ILE A 99 2.11 -24.20 -9.17
C ILE A 99 1.75 -22.87 -9.82
N GLY A 100 2.01 -21.77 -9.12
CA GLY A 100 1.73 -20.43 -9.60
C GLY A 100 0.25 -20.09 -9.71
N GLN A 101 -0.68 -20.93 -9.22
CA GLN A 101 -2.10 -20.60 -9.25
C GLN A 101 -2.42 -19.43 -8.32
N ASN A 102 -1.85 -19.40 -7.11
CA ASN A 102 -2.11 -18.30 -6.19
C ASN A 102 -1.45 -17.01 -6.69
N ALA A 103 -0.22 -17.10 -7.19
CA ALA A 103 0.45 -15.97 -7.83
C ALA A 103 -0.34 -15.46 -9.05
N GLN A 104 -0.84 -16.35 -9.91
CA GLN A 104 -1.66 -15.97 -11.07
C GLN A 104 -3.02 -15.40 -10.66
N SER A 105 -3.66 -15.93 -9.61
CA SER A 105 -4.91 -15.41 -9.09
C SER A 105 -4.73 -14.02 -8.48
N LEU A 106 -3.61 -13.77 -7.79
CA LEU A 106 -3.24 -12.45 -7.28
C LEU A 106 -2.86 -11.48 -8.40
N LEU A 107 -2.33 -11.97 -9.52
CA LEU A 107 -2.01 -11.14 -10.68
C LEU A 107 -3.25 -10.84 -11.54
N ASN A 108 -4.18 -11.80 -11.61
CA ASN A 108 -5.45 -11.69 -12.35
C ASN A 108 -6.58 -11.06 -11.52
N SER A 109 -6.41 -10.94 -10.20
CA SER A 109 -7.37 -10.24 -9.37
C SER A 109 -7.50 -8.83 -9.89
N SER A 110 -8.73 -8.32 -9.88
CA SER A 110 -9.16 -7.03 -10.44
C SER A 110 -8.52 -5.82 -9.73
N GLU A 111 -7.45 -6.04 -8.97
CA GLU A 111 -6.79 -5.09 -8.12
C GLU A 111 -5.92 -4.14 -8.95
N SER A 112 -6.15 -2.84 -8.77
CA SER A 112 -5.26 -1.82 -9.29
C SER A 112 -4.00 -1.78 -8.42
N GLY A 113 -2.83 -1.99 -9.02
CA GLY A 113 -1.55 -1.82 -8.31
C GLY A 113 -1.12 -3.02 -7.48
N VAL A 114 -1.47 -4.26 -7.86
CA VAL A 114 -0.87 -5.47 -7.26
C VAL A 114 0.65 -5.29 -7.24
N ASP A 115 1.23 -5.22 -6.02
CA ASP A 115 2.67 -5.14 -5.88
C ASP A 115 3.29 -6.35 -6.57
N SER A 116 3.98 -6.10 -7.68
CA SER A 116 4.63 -7.12 -8.48
C SER A 116 5.62 -7.94 -7.64
N ARG A 117 6.19 -7.36 -6.57
CA ARG A 117 7.01 -8.10 -5.60
C ARG A 117 6.19 -9.04 -4.73
N ARG A 118 4.96 -8.68 -4.36
CA ARG A 118 4.06 -9.56 -3.60
C ARG A 118 3.68 -10.79 -4.44
N VAL A 119 3.33 -10.61 -5.72
CA VAL A 119 3.08 -11.73 -6.65
C VAL A 119 4.30 -12.64 -6.74
N LEU A 120 5.49 -12.06 -6.91
CA LEU A 120 6.74 -12.81 -6.93
C LEU A 120 7.02 -13.53 -5.62
N THR A 121 6.73 -12.92 -4.47
CA THR A 121 6.88 -13.56 -3.15
C THR A 121 5.99 -14.78 -3.02
N VAL A 122 4.72 -14.67 -3.43
CA VAL A 122 3.79 -15.80 -3.46
C VAL A 122 4.29 -16.89 -4.40
N LEU A 123 4.72 -16.53 -5.61
CA LEU A 123 5.28 -17.49 -6.57
C LEU A 123 6.51 -18.21 -6.00
N ILE A 124 7.43 -17.48 -5.37
CA ILE A 124 8.65 -18.04 -4.76
C ILE A 124 8.29 -19.05 -3.66
N ASN A 125 7.30 -18.74 -2.81
CA ASN A 125 6.82 -19.65 -1.78
C ASN A 125 6.16 -20.89 -2.40
N GLU A 126 5.31 -20.73 -3.41
CA GLU A 126 4.69 -21.85 -4.13
C GLU A 126 5.75 -22.76 -4.78
N LEU A 127 6.78 -22.18 -5.39
CA LEU A 127 7.91 -22.93 -5.95
C LEU A 127 8.69 -23.66 -4.85
N SER A 128 8.93 -23.03 -3.70
CA SER A 128 9.66 -23.64 -2.59
C SER A 128 8.92 -24.83 -1.96
N GLU A 129 7.59 -24.81 -1.95
CA GLU A 129 6.76 -25.85 -1.34
C GLU A 129 6.48 -27.01 -2.30
N GLN A 130 6.35 -26.73 -3.60
CA GLN A 130 5.84 -27.69 -4.58
C GLN A 130 6.92 -28.29 -5.48
N ILE A 131 8.13 -27.72 -5.51
CA ILE A 131 9.25 -28.20 -6.32
C ILE A 131 10.37 -28.73 -5.43
N ASN A 132 10.57 -30.05 -5.49
CA ASN A 132 11.66 -30.74 -4.79
C ASN A 132 12.85 -31.07 -5.71
N ASP A 133 12.63 -31.12 -7.02
CA ASP A 133 13.65 -31.40 -8.03
C ASP A 133 14.22 -30.09 -8.60
N SER A 134 15.40 -30.13 -9.22
CA SER A 134 15.97 -28.93 -9.85
C SER A 134 15.10 -28.47 -11.03
N LEU A 135 14.64 -27.22 -11.00
CA LEU A 135 13.86 -26.60 -12.08
C LEU A 135 14.76 -25.61 -12.84
N LEU A 136 14.91 -25.86 -14.14
CA LEU A 136 15.56 -24.98 -15.10
C LEU A 136 14.56 -23.94 -15.65
N ILE A 137 14.88 -22.65 -15.60
CA ILE A 137 14.09 -21.58 -16.21
C ILE A 137 14.96 -20.82 -17.22
N ILE A 138 14.59 -20.88 -18.50
CA ILE A 138 15.29 -20.16 -19.57
C ILE A 138 14.50 -18.91 -19.94
N LEU A 139 15.14 -17.74 -19.71
CA LEU A 139 14.67 -16.42 -20.14
C LEU A 139 15.43 -16.02 -21.41
N GLU A 140 14.77 -16.15 -22.55
CA GLU A 140 15.37 -15.91 -23.86
C GLU A 140 15.13 -14.48 -24.34
N ASP A 141 16.15 -13.87 -24.95
CA ASP A 141 16.08 -12.51 -25.50
C ASP A 141 15.75 -11.39 -24.50
N TYR A 142 16.33 -11.45 -23.31
CA TYR A 142 16.10 -10.48 -22.22
C TYR A 142 16.41 -9.01 -22.57
N HIS A 143 17.22 -8.75 -23.60
CA HIS A 143 17.55 -7.42 -24.09
C HIS A 143 16.34 -6.60 -24.61
N PHE A 144 15.18 -7.21 -24.84
CA PHE A 144 13.94 -6.48 -25.16
C PHE A 144 13.27 -5.82 -23.94
N VAL A 145 13.62 -6.25 -22.73
CA VAL A 145 13.11 -5.65 -21.49
C VAL A 145 13.87 -4.37 -21.21
N ALA A 146 13.19 -3.23 -21.29
CA ALA A 146 13.77 -1.92 -20.99
C ALA A 146 13.35 -1.37 -19.60
N SER A 147 12.44 -2.06 -18.92
CA SER A 147 11.78 -1.58 -17.71
C SER A 147 12.65 -1.77 -16.46
N PRO A 148 13.01 -0.69 -15.73
CA PRO A 148 13.73 -0.78 -14.46
C PRO A 148 12.99 -1.63 -13.43
N ILE A 149 11.65 -1.61 -13.44
CA ILE A 149 10.84 -2.38 -12.51
C ILE A 149 11.02 -3.88 -12.78
N VAL A 150 10.94 -4.32 -14.03
CA VAL A 150 11.13 -5.75 -14.39
C VAL A 150 12.54 -6.24 -14.04
N HIS A 151 13.56 -5.39 -14.21
CA HIS A 151 14.93 -5.72 -13.76
C HIS A 151 15.01 -5.93 -12.24
N GLN A 152 14.40 -5.02 -11.46
CA GLN A 152 14.33 -5.17 -10.01
C GLN A 152 13.56 -6.42 -9.56
N LEU A 153 12.51 -6.79 -10.31
CA LEU A 153 11.74 -8.00 -10.04
C LEU A 153 12.57 -9.27 -10.31
N LEU A 154 13.34 -9.30 -11.40
CA LEU A 154 14.24 -10.42 -11.67
C LEU A 154 15.40 -10.49 -10.65
N ASP A 155 16.00 -9.37 -10.26
CA ASP A 155 16.99 -9.35 -9.18
C ASP A 155 16.40 -9.87 -7.87
N TYR A 156 15.17 -9.45 -7.52
CA TYR A 156 14.46 -9.95 -6.35
C TYR A 156 14.22 -11.47 -6.43
N LEU A 157 13.82 -11.99 -7.59
CA LEU A 157 13.65 -13.42 -7.83
C LEU A 157 14.97 -14.18 -7.67
N LEU A 158 16.05 -13.72 -8.31
CA LEU A 158 17.37 -14.37 -8.25
C LEU A 158 17.95 -14.37 -6.83
N GLU A 159 17.67 -13.34 -6.04
CA GLU A 159 18.12 -13.24 -4.64
C GLU A 159 17.36 -14.16 -3.68
N ASN A 160 16.06 -14.37 -3.91
CA ASN A 160 15.16 -15.08 -2.98
C ASN A 160 14.72 -16.47 -3.46
N ALA A 161 15.09 -16.87 -4.69
CA ALA A 161 14.71 -18.17 -5.24
C ALA A 161 15.23 -19.36 -4.38
N PRO A 162 14.43 -20.41 -4.18
CA PRO A 162 14.86 -21.68 -3.62
C PRO A 162 16.10 -22.27 -4.30
N PRO A 163 17.01 -22.96 -3.59
CA PRO A 163 18.25 -23.51 -4.17
C PRO A 163 18.05 -24.43 -5.39
N VAL A 164 16.85 -25.02 -5.53
CA VAL A 164 16.50 -25.93 -6.63
C VAL A 164 16.29 -25.22 -7.96
N LEU A 165 16.14 -23.89 -7.99
CA LEU A 165 15.91 -23.11 -9.21
C LEU A 165 17.23 -22.66 -9.86
N HIS A 166 17.42 -23.03 -11.12
CA HIS A 166 18.50 -22.55 -11.97
C HIS A 166 17.93 -21.67 -13.09
N PHE A 167 18.47 -20.46 -13.26
CA PHE A 167 18.07 -19.55 -14.34
C PHE A 167 19.12 -19.51 -15.43
N ILE A 168 18.69 -19.52 -16.69
CA ILE A 168 19.53 -19.15 -17.83
C ILE A 168 18.96 -17.91 -18.48
N VAL A 169 19.76 -16.84 -18.60
CA VAL A 169 19.35 -15.61 -19.27
C VAL A 169 20.17 -15.45 -20.56
N SER A 170 19.49 -15.42 -21.70
CA SER A 170 20.09 -15.07 -22.99
C SER A 170 19.93 -13.58 -23.27
N THR A 171 21.02 -12.92 -23.64
CA THR A 171 21.02 -11.48 -23.92
C THR A 171 22.08 -11.11 -24.95
N ARG A 172 21.99 -9.90 -25.50
CA ARG A 172 22.99 -9.33 -26.42
C ARG A 172 24.01 -8.45 -25.76
N THR A 173 23.56 -7.76 -24.74
CA THR A 173 24.32 -6.87 -23.89
C THR A 173 24.01 -7.23 -22.46
N ASP A 174 24.95 -6.99 -21.56
CA ASP A 174 24.72 -7.32 -20.16
C ASP A 174 23.51 -6.54 -19.64
N PRO A 175 22.50 -7.23 -19.09
CA PRO A 175 21.32 -6.56 -18.59
C PRO A 175 21.70 -5.77 -17.34
N PRO A 176 20.93 -4.72 -17.00
CA PRO A 176 21.16 -3.91 -15.80
C PRO A 176 20.70 -4.64 -14.52
N LEU A 177 21.13 -5.90 -14.36
CA LEU A 177 20.94 -6.74 -13.17
C LEU A 177 22.15 -6.62 -12.25
N ALA A 178 22.00 -7.05 -11.00
CA ALA A 178 23.07 -7.05 -10.01
C ALA A 178 24.13 -8.17 -10.23
N LEU A 179 24.61 -8.35 -11.47
CA LEU A 179 25.52 -9.43 -11.88
C LEU A 179 26.82 -9.47 -11.06
N ALA A 180 27.39 -8.31 -10.73
CA ALA A 180 28.61 -8.23 -9.91
C ALA A 180 28.43 -8.88 -8.53
N ARG A 181 27.23 -8.76 -7.94
CA ARG A 181 26.89 -9.34 -6.64
C ARG A 181 26.76 -10.87 -6.73
N LEU A 182 26.17 -11.38 -7.81
CA LEU A 182 26.09 -12.83 -8.04
C LEU A 182 27.48 -13.43 -8.30
N ARG A 183 28.32 -12.74 -9.09
CA ARG A 183 29.71 -13.12 -9.35
C ARG A 183 30.53 -13.22 -8.06
N ALA A 184 30.45 -12.21 -7.18
CA ALA A 184 31.16 -12.19 -5.91
C ALA A 184 30.75 -13.33 -4.95
N ARG A 185 29.54 -13.90 -5.12
CA ARG A 185 29.02 -15.01 -4.32
C ARG A 185 29.24 -16.39 -4.96
N GLY A 186 29.85 -16.46 -6.14
CA GLY A 186 30.00 -17.71 -6.89
C GLY A 186 28.67 -18.29 -7.39
N LEU A 187 27.65 -17.44 -7.55
CA LEU A 187 26.29 -17.83 -7.99
C LEU A 187 26.04 -17.58 -9.49
N LEU A 188 27.03 -17.05 -10.22
CA LEU A 188 26.94 -16.66 -11.62
C LEU A 188 27.95 -17.41 -12.48
N SER A 189 27.46 -17.94 -13.61
CA SER A 189 28.25 -18.56 -14.68
C SER A 189 28.02 -17.79 -15.96
N GLU A 190 29.03 -17.69 -16.81
CA GLU A 190 28.97 -16.80 -17.98
C GLU A 190 29.51 -17.50 -19.23
N LEU A 191 28.68 -17.53 -20.29
CA LEU A 191 29.12 -17.84 -21.66
C LEU A 191 29.10 -16.56 -22.46
N ARG A 192 30.28 -16.16 -22.96
CA ARG A 192 30.47 -14.92 -23.71
C ARG A 192 30.65 -15.21 -25.20
N ALA A 193 30.69 -14.15 -26.00
CA ALA A 193 30.83 -14.24 -27.45
C ALA A 193 32.01 -15.13 -27.87
N ASN A 194 33.16 -15.05 -27.19
CA ASN A 194 34.35 -15.85 -27.50
C ASN A 194 34.15 -17.34 -27.23
N ASP A 195 33.41 -17.70 -26.17
CA ASP A 195 33.14 -19.09 -25.81
C ASP A 195 32.16 -19.74 -26.80
N LEU A 196 31.25 -18.94 -27.36
CA LEU A 196 30.25 -19.37 -28.34
C LEU A 196 30.79 -19.43 -29.78
N ARG A 197 32.03 -19.05 -30.05
CA ARG A 197 32.63 -19.16 -31.39
C ARG A 197 32.76 -20.62 -31.79
N PHE A 198 32.45 -20.94 -33.04
CA PHE A 198 32.72 -22.25 -33.62
C PHE A 198 34.23 -22.47 -33.64
N LYS A 199 34.66 -23.63 -33.15
CA LYS A 199 36.05 -24.07 -33.22
C LYS A 199 36.38 -24.57 -34.63
N ASP A 200 37.66 -24.60 -34.99
CA ASP A 200 38.09 -24.96 -36.35
C ASP A 200 37.62 -26.35 -36.79
N ASP A 201 37.57 -27.30 -35.85
CA ASP A 201 37.02 -28.65 -36.07
C ASP A 201 35.50 -28.64 -36.29
N GLU A 202 34.77 -27.79 -35.57
CA GLU A 202 33.33 -27.56 -35.77
C GLU A 202 33.05 -26.89 -37.13
N VAL A 203 33.86 -25.90 -37.53
CA VAL A 203 33.78 -25.24 -38.85
C VAL A 203 34.00 -26.24 -39.97
N ALA A 204 35.07 -27.05 -39.87
CA ALA A 204 35.36 -28.09 -40.85
C ALA A 204 34.23 -29.11 -40.96
N THR A 205 33.66 -29.53 -39.83
CA THR A 205 32.55 -30.49 -39.79
C THR A 205 31.28 -29.91 -40.39
N LEU A 206 30.99 -28.63 -40.15
CA LEU A 206 29.82 -27.94 -40.70
C LEU A 206 29.90 -27.80 -42.22
N LEU A 207 31.04 -27.38 -42.76
CA LEU A 207 31.19 -27.03 -44.18
C LEU A 207 31.42 -28.24 -45.08
N ARG A 208 32.10 -29.29 -44.59
CA ARG A 208 32.29 -30.54 -45.36
C ARG A 208 30.98 -31.29 -45.64
N ARG A 209 29.90 -30.98 -44.93
CA ARG A 209 28.57 -31.52 -45.24
C ARG A 209 28.01 -30.99 -46.57
N GLU A 210 28.36 -29.77 -46.95
CA GLU A 210 27.91 -29.15 -48.21
C GLU A 210 28.92 -29.36 -49.34
N VAL A 211 30.22 -29.19 -49.04
CA VAL A 211 31.32 -29.35 -50.00
C VAL A 211 32.35 -30.33 -49.43
N PRO A 212 32.25 -31.64 -49.75
CA PRO A 212 33.13 -32.67 -49.18
C PRO A 212 34.63 -32.42 -49.41
N ASP A 213 34.98 -31.85 -50.58
CA ASP A 213 36.36 -31.64 -51.03
C ASP A 213 36.90 -30.22 -50.75
N ILE A 214 36.30 -29.46 -49.82
CA ILE A 214 36.79 -28.12 -49.46
C ILE A 214 38.23 -28.18 -48.89
N THR A 215 39.13 -27.33 -49.40
CA THR A 215 40.56 -27.38 -49.04
C THR A 215 40.81 -26.87 -47.62
N ALA A 216 41.93 -27.32 -47.03
CA ALA A 216 42.36 -26.87 -45.71
C ALA A 216 42.66 -25.36 -45.69
N GLU A 217 43.20 -24.79 -46.78
CA GLU A 217 43.41 -23.34 -46.87
C GLU A 217 42.09 -22.57 -46.87
N SER A 218 41.07 -23.02 -47.63
CA SER A 218 39.76 -22.36 -47.65
C SER A 218 39.05 -22.46 -46.30
N LEU A 219 39.15 -23.59 -45.60
CA LEU A 219 38.61 -23.75 -44.24
C LEU A 219 39.29 -22.82 -43.24
N SER A 220 40.63 -22.72 -43.28
CA SER A 220 41.38 -21.82 -42.41
C SER A 220 41.02 -20.35 -42.67
N ALA A 221 40.91 -19.96 -43.94
CA ALA A 221 40.55 -18.61 -44.34
C ALA A 221 39.11 -18.26 -43.95
N LEU A 222 38.15 -19.20 -44.09
CA LEU A 222 36.78 -19.02 -43.62
C LEU A 222 36.70 -18.91 -42.10
N SER A 223 37.42 -19.75 -41.36
CA SER A 223 37.48 -19.65 -39.90
C SER A 223 38.06 -18.29 -39.46
N GLN A 224 39.13 -17.84 -40.10
CA GLN A 224 39.76 -16.55 -39.80
C GLN A 224 38.86 -15.35 -40.15
N LYS A 225 38.18 -15.38 -41.30
CA LYS A 225 37.32 -14.28 -41.77
C LYS A 225 35.96 -14.22 -41.07
N THR A 226 35.44 -15.37 -40.64
CA THR A 226 34.19 -15.44 -39.87
C THR A 226 34.43 -15.37 -38.35
N GLU A 227 35.68 -15.52 -37.91
CA GLU A 227 36.09 -15.69 -36.51
C GLU A 227 35.22 -16.69 -35.72
N GLY A 228 34.71 -17.74 -36.37
CA GLY A 228 33.81 -18.71 -35.76
C GLY A 228 32.39 -18.19 -35.49
N TRP A 229 31.97 -17.07 -36.07
CA TRP A 229 30.64 -16.50 -35.89
C TRP A 229 29.57 -17.38 -36.55
N ALA A 230 28.71 -18.00 -35.73
CA ALA A 230 27.75 -19.01 -36.15
C ALA A 230 26.83 -18.54 -37.29
N ALA A 231 26.34 -17.30 -37.25
CA ALA A 231 25.47 -16.77 -38.30
C ALA A 231 26.22 -16.58 -39.62
N ALA A 232 27.44 -16.04 -39.63
CA ALA A 232 28.23 -15.96 -40.87
C ALA A 232 28.52 -17.35 -41.44
N LEU A 233 28.84 -18.33 -40.59
CA LEU A 233 29.07 -19.71 -41.01
C LEU A 233 27.81 -20.36 -41.59
N GLN A 234 26.63 -20.09 -41.02
CA GLN A 234 25.36 -20.55 -41.58
C GLN A 234 25.09 -19.94 -42.95
N ILE A 235 25.40 -18.65 -43.14
CA ILE A 235 25.20 -18.00 -44.44
C ILE A 235 26.21 -18.52 -45.47
N VAL A 236 27.47 -18.73 -45.07
CA VAL A 236 28.49 -19.38 -45.91
C VAL A 236 28.03 -20.78 -46.29
N ARG A 237 27.51 -21.57 -45.33
CA ARG A 237 26.95 -22.90 -45.58
C ARG A 237 25.84 -22.85 -46.64
N SER A 238 24.85 -21.97 -46.49
CA SER A 238 23.76 -21.82 -47.46
C SER A 238 24.24 -21.33 -48.82
N SER A 239 25.30 -20.51 -48.88
CA SER A 239 25.90 -20.02 -50.14
C SER A 239 26.73 -21.09 -50.87
N LEU A 240 27.25 -22.07 -50.13
CA LEU A 240 28.04 -23.20 -50.63
C LEU A 240 27.20 -24.43 -51.00
N ALA A 241 25.93 -24.46 -50.62
CA ALA A 241 25.03 -25.56 -50.94
C ALA A 241 24.95 -25.77 -52.47
N GLY A 242 25.37 -26.96 -52.94
CA GLY A 242 25.40 -27.32 -54.36
C GLY A 242 26.59 -26.76 -55.17
N GLN A 243 27.58 -26.17 -54.52
CA GLN A 243 28.80 -25.64 -55.15
C GLN A 243 29.95 -26.67 -55.11
N ASN A 244 30.91 -26.49 -56.00
CA ASN A 244 32.17 -27.22 -56.10
C ASN A 244 33.33 -26.45 -55.42
N ALA A 245 34.43 -27.14 -55.12
CA ALA A 245 35.53 -26.60 -54.30
C ALA A 245 36.19 -25.32 -54.85
N GLU A 246 36.21 -25.14 -56.19
CA GLU A 246 36.72 -23.90 -56.81
C GLU A 246 35.84 -22.69 -56.51
N SER A 247 34.53 -22.81 -56.71
CA SER A 247 33.55 -21.74 -56.42
C SER A 247 33.49 -21.38 -54.93
N ALA A 248 33.76 -22.36 -54.06
CA ALA A 248 33.90 -22.10 -52.62
C ALA A 248 35.05 -21.13 -52.34
N ASN A 249 36.17 -21.28 -53.04
CA ASN A 249 37.38 -20.47 -52.87
C ASN A 249 37.18 -19.01 -53.33
N ASP A 250 36.36 -18.79 -54.35
CA ASP A 250 35.96 -17.45 -54.81
C ASP A 250 35.10 -16.71 -53.76
N ILE A 251 34.21 -17.43 -53.07
CA ILE A 251 33.43 -16.89 -51.95
C ILE A 251 34.36 -16.58 -50.76
N VAL A 252 35.32 -17.47 -50.46
CA VAL A 252 36.30 -17.24 -49.40
C VAL A 252 37.14 -15.99 -49.68
N THR A 253 37.59 -15.78 -50.91
CA THR A 253 38.44 -14.63 -51.28
C THR A 253 37.69 -13.30 -51.27
N SER A 254 36.42 -13.27 -51.68
CA SER A 254 35.58 -12.05 -51.71
C SER A 254 35.15 -11.53 -50.32
N LEU A 255 35.12 -12.36 -49.28
CA LEU A 255 34.80 -11.96 -47.91
C LEU A 255 35.85 -10.98 -47.35
N SER A 256 35.49 -9.72 -47.10
CA SER A 256 36.37 -8.73 -46.44
C SER A 256 35.57 -7.74 -45.56
N GLY A 257 36.10 -7.36 -44.40
CA GLY A 257 35.48 -6.41 -43.46
C GLY A 257 34.98 -7.03 -42.14
N SER A 258 34.34 -6.22 -41.28
CA SER A 258 33.85 -6.64 -39.95
C SER A 258 32.58 -7.52 -40.01
N HIS A 259 32.28 -8.27 -38.93
CA HIS A 259 31.11 -9.16 -38.78
C HIS A 259 29.79 -8.60 -39.32
N ARG A 260 29.44 -7.34 -39.03
CA ARG A 260 28.19 -6.71 -39.51
C ARG A 260 28.17 -6.49 -41.03
N PHE A 261 29.31 -6.10 -41.61
CA PHE A 261 29.43 -5.89 -43.05
C PHE A 261 29.45 -7.22 -43.81
N VAL A 262 30.02 -8.28 -43.23
CA VAL A 262 29.96 -9.64 -43.79
C VAL A 262 28.53 -10.15 -43.83
N PHE A 263 27.73 -9.92 -42.77
CA PHE A 263 26.32 -10.30 -42.76
C PHE A 263 25.48 -9.46 -43.72
N GLU A 264 25.61 -8.13 -43.71
CA GLU A 264 24.86 -7.28 -44.64
C GLU A 264 25.17 -7.65 -46.10
N TYR A 265 26.44 -7.91 -46.43
CA TYR A 265 26.84 -8.37 -47.77
C TYR A 265 26.22 -9.72 -48.14
N LEU A 266 26.30 -10.71 -47.25
CA LEU A 266 25.81 -12.05 -47.56
C LEU A 266 24.28 -12.14 -47.53
N ALA A 267 23.60 -11.44 -46.61
CA ALA A 267 22.14 -11.32 -46.58
C ALA A 267 21.63 -10.63 -47.84
N GLU A 268 22.34 -9.59 -48.31
CA GLU A 268 22.07 -8.93 -49.58
C GLU A 268 22.22 -9.88 -50.78
N GLU A 269 23.28 -10.70 -50.80
CA GLU A 269 23.51 -11.66 -51.88
C GLU A 269 22.45 -12.78 -51.90
N VAL A 270 22.08 -13.32 -50.73
CA VAL A 270 20.99 -14.32 -50.61
C VAL A 270 19.65 -13.72 -51.01
N PHE A 271 19.37 -12.49 -50.57
CA PHE A 271 18.14 -11.76 -50.91
C PHE A 271 18.04 -11.48 -52.41
N ARG A 272 19.10 -10.95 -53.05
CA ARG A 272 19.13 -10.66 -54.50
C ARG A 272 18.94 -11.90 -55.37
N ARG A 273 19.40 -13.07 -54.91
CA ARG A 273 19.24 -14.35 -55.62
C ARG A 273 17.81 -14.89 -55.58
N GLN A 274 16.95 -14.36 -54.71
CA GLN A 274 15.55 -14.77 -54.66
C GLN A 274 14.75 -14.20 -55.84
N PRO A 275 13.76 -14.93 -56.36
CA PRO A 275 12.74 -14.38 -57.26
C PRO A 275 12.06 -13.14 -56.67
N GLU A 276 11.66 -12.19 -57.52
CA GLU A 276 11.04 -10.91 -57.08
C GLU A 276 9.83 -11.12 -56.15
N ALA A 277 9.00 -12.15 -56.41
CA ALA A 277 7.86 -12.48 -55.56
C ALA A 277 8.27 -12.84 -54.11
N ARG A 278 9.39 -13.55 -53.94
CA ARG A 278 9.93 -13.91 -52.62
C ARG A 278 10.57 -12.71 -51.93
N GLN A 279 11.33 -11.90 -52.66
CA GLN A 279 11.91 -10.66 -52.13
C GLN A 279 10.82 -9.74 -51.56
N SER A 280 9.74 -9.54 -52.33
CA SER A 280 8.59 -8.75 -51.91
C SER A 280 7.92 -9.33 -50.66
N PHE A 281 7.68 -10.65 -50.63
CA PHE A 281 7.08 -11.32 -49.49
C PHE A 281 7.93 -11.19 -48.20
N LEU A 282 9.24 -11.42 -48.29
CA LEU A 282 10.18 -11.29 -47.17
C LEU A 282 10.18 -9.86 -46.59
N LEU A 283 10.27 -8.85 -47.47
CA LEU A 283 10.22 -7.45 -47.03
C LEU A 283 8.90 -7.12 -46.34
N GLN A 284 7.76 -7.44 -46.97
CA GLN A 284 6.44 -7.05 -46.48
C GLN A 284 6.05 -7.75 -45.18
N THR A 285 6.41 -9.01 -45.00
CA THR A 285 6.10 -9.76 -43.77
C THR A 285 7.07 -9.47 -42.63
N SER A 286 8.20 -8.80 -42.88
CA SER A 286 9.21 -8.48 -41.84
C SER A 286 8.67 -7.60 -40.71
N ILE A 287 7.56 -6.89 -40.91
CA ILE A 287 6.91 -6.09 -39.86
C ILE A 287 6.32 -6.97 -38.75
N LEU A 288 5.91 -8.21 -39.06
CA LEU A 288 5.37 -9.16 -38.10
C LEU A 288 6.50 -9.76 -37.24
N SER A 289 6.30 -9.81 -35.92
CA SER A 289 7.25 -10.45 -34.99
C SER A 289 7.19 -11.96 -35.04
N GLN A 290 5.97 -12.48 -35.20
CA GLN A 290 5.65 -13.87 -35.42
C GLN A 290 4.59 -13.91 -36.52
N MET A 291 4.66 -14.93 -37.37
CA MET A 291 3.82 -15.01 -38.57
C MET A 291 3.22 -16.39 -38.72
N ASP A 292 1.92 -16.44 -38.94
CA ASP A 292 1.22 -17.58 -39.52
C ASP A 292 0.70 -17.22 -40.92
N SER A 293 0.21 -18.23 -41.65
CA SER A 293 -0.36 -18.02 -42.98
C SER A 293 -1.48 -16.96 -42.98
N ALA A 294 -2.31 -16.89 -41.93
CA ALA A 294 -3.40 -15.92 -41.85
C ALA A 294 -2.89 -14.48 -41.71
N SER A 295 -1.91 -14.24 -40.84
CA SER A 295 -1.27 -12.94 -40.65
C SER A 295 -0.52 -12.49 -41.91
N CYS A 296 0.20 -13.40 -42.57
CA CYS A 296 0.91 -13.09 -43.81
C CYS A 296 -0.06 -12.73 -44.94
N ASN A 297 -1.14 -13.51 -45.08
CA ASN A 297 -2.18 -13.23 -46.07
C ASN A 297 -2.83 -11.86 -45.81
N ALA A 298 -3.11 -11.53 -44.55
CA ALA A 298 -3.72 -10.26 -44.17
C ALA A 298 -2.80 -9.06 -44.43
N VAL A 299 -1.51 -9.18 -44.12
CA VAL A 299 -0.54 -8.07 -44.26
C VAL A 299 -0.14 -7.84 -45.72
N VAL A 300 0.17 -8.90 -46.46
CA VAL A 300 0.69 -8.85 -47.84
C VAL A 300 -0.45 -8.73 -48.86
N GLY A 301 -1.67 -9.16 -48.51
CA GLY A 301 -2.82 -9.18 -49.42
C GLY A 301 -2.80 -10.35 -50.41
N ILE A 302 -2.17 -11.47 -50.04
CA ILE A 302 -2.11 -12.70 -50.85
C ILE A 302 -2.97 -13.82 -50.26
N LYS A 303 -3.16 -14.90 -51.03
CA LYS A 303 -3.85 -16.11 -50.57
C LYS A 303 -2.84 -17.25 -50.43
N ASN A 304 -3.00 -18.07 -49.39
CA ASN A 304 -2.22 -19.30 -49.16
C ASN A 304 -0.70 -19.10 -49.06
N SER A 305 -0.26 -18.14 -48.23
CA SER A 305 1.17 -17.94 -47.91
C SER A 305 1.85 -19.13 -47.22
N GLN A 306 1.09 -20.13 -46.75
CA GLN A 306 1.61 -21.36 -46.14
C GLN A 306 2.68 -22.04 -47.01
N ASN A 307 2.42 -22.26 -48.31
CA ASN A 307 3.40 -22.87 -49.20
C ASN A 307 4.68 -22.02 -49.32
N MET A 308 4.55 -20.69 -49.34
CA MET A 308 5.69 -19.79 -49.39
C MET A 308 6.54 -19.92 -48.12
N LEU A 309 5.90 -19.97 -46.94
CA LEU A 309 6.59 -20.12 -45.66
C LEU A 309 7.32 -21.47 -45.57
N GLU A 310 6.68 -22.56 -46.00
CA GLU A 310 7.28 -23.91 -46.04
C GLU A 310 8.46 -24.01 -47.03
N GLU A 311 8.36 -23.36 -48.20
CA GLU A 311 9.46 -23.29 -49.17
C GLU A 311 10.65 -22.50 -48.63
N LEU A 312 10.40 -21.32 -48.05
CA LEU A 312 11.44 -20.48 -47.45
C LEU A 312 12.14 -21.22 -46.29
N GLU A 313 11.39 -21.98 -45.49
CA GLU A 313 11.94 -22.82 -44.42
C GLU A 313 12.80 -23.96 -44.97
N ARG A 314 12.29 -24.70 -45.98
CA ARG A 314 13.01 -25.82 -46.61
C ARG A 314 14.34 -25.37 -47.24
N GLU A 315 14.35 -24.17 -47.82
CA GLU A 315 15.55 -23.57 -48.43
C GLU A 315 16.45 -22.86 -47.40
N ASN A 316 16.13 -22.92 -46.10
CA ASN A 316 16.87 -22.29 -45.01
C ASN A 316 17.09 -20.77 -45.21
N LEU A 317 16.09 -20.06 -45.75
CA LEU A 317 16.14 -18.61 -46.01
C LEU A 317 15.89 -17.78 -44.74
N PHE A 318 16.61 -18.12 -43.67
CA PHE A 318 16.57 -17.43 -42.38
C PHE A 318 15.18 -17.32 -41.78
N ILE A 319 14.34 -18.32 -42.03
CA ILE A 319 13.02 -18.49 -41.42
C ILE A 319 13.00 -19.85 -40.72
N THR A 320 12.38 -19.90 -39.55
CA THR A 320 12.22 -21.12 -38.76
C THR A 320 10.77 -21.23 -38.30
N SER A 321 10.19 -22.42 -38.36
CA SER A 321 8.93 -22.68 -37.68
C SER A 321 9.12 -22.61 -36.15
N LEU A 322 8.10 -22.12 -35.42
CA LEU A 322 8.05 -22.05 -33.96
C LEU A 322 7.29 -23.22 -33.34
N ASP A 323 6.65 -24.08 -34.13
CA ASP A 323 5.84 -25.18 -33.65
C ASP A 323 5.95 -26.44 -34.52
N GLU A 324 5.75 -27.62 -33.92
CA GLU A 324 5.87 -28.91 -34.64
C GLU A 324 4.85 -29.05 -35.79
N LYS A 325 3.79 -28.23 -35.78
CA LYS A 325 2.73 -28.24 -36.79
C LYS A 325 2.97 -27.26 -37.94
N GLN A 326 4.11 -26.57 -37.97
CA GLN A 326 4.46 -25.61 -39.03
C GLN A 326 3.39 -24.54 -39.26
N ARG A 327 2.76 -24.08 -38.18
CA ARG A 327 1.74 -23.03 -38.24
C ARG A 327 2.34 -21.66 -38.03
N TRP A 328 3.29 -21.55 -37.11
CA TRP A 328 3.92 -20.30 -36.75
C TRP A 328 5.36 -20.30 -37.21
N TYR A 329 5.81 -19.15 -37.70
CA TYR A 329 7.14 -18.93 -38.23
C TYR A 329 7.72 -17.64 -37.69
N GLN A 330 9.05 -17.56 -37.70
CA GLN A 330 9.79 -16.38 -37.32
C GLN A 330 11.01 -16.22 -38.23
N TYR A 331 11.29 -14.99 -38.63
CA TYR A 331 12.56 -14.67 -39.27
C TYR A 331 13.67 -14.62 -38.24
N HIS A 332 14.84 -15.11 -38.62
CA HIS A 332 16.05 -14.86 -37.87
C HIS A 332 16.22 -13.35 -37.69
N PHE A 333 16.47 -12.93 -36.45
CA PHE A 333 16.42 -11.53 -36.06
C PHE A 333 17.25 -10.60 -36.96
N LEU A 334 18.51 -10.94 -37.26
CA LEU A 334 19.37 -10.10 -38.08
C LEU A 334 18.87 -9.96 -39.52
N PHE A 335 18.20 -11.01 -40.02
CA PHE A 335 17.59 -10.97 -41.34
C PHE A 335 16.34 -10.10 -41.33
N ARG A 336 15.52 -10.21 -40.29
CA ARG A 336 14.37 -9.32 -40.09
C ARG A 336 14.78 -7.85 -39.99
N GLU A 337 15.82 -7.52 -39.22
CA GLU A 337 16.35 -6.14 -39.16
C GLU A 337 16.86 -5.65 -40.50
N PHE A 338 17.61 -6.49 -41.23
CA PHE A 338 18.05 -6.18 -42.59
C PHE A 338 16.85 -5.88 -43.50
N LEU A 339 15.84 -6.74 -43.51
CA LEU A 339 14.60 -6.58 -44.30
C LEU A 339 13.84 -5.30 -43.91
N GLN A 340 13.67 -5.03 -42.61
CA GLN A 340 12.98 -3.83 -42.13
C GLN A 340 13.76 -2.55 -42.47
N SER A 341 15.08 -2.55 -42.30
CA SER A 341 15.92 -1.42 -42.68
C SER A 341 15.87 -1.18 -44.19
N ARG A 342 15.82 -2.24 -44.98
CA ARG A 342 15.70 -2.14 -46.44
C ARG A 342 14.33 -1.63 -46.85
N LEU A 343 13.25 -2.22 -46.32
CA LEU A 343 11.88 -1.79 -46.56
C LEU A 343 11.68 -0.30 -46.23
N ARG A 344 12.22 0.17 -45.09
CA ARG A 344 12.18 1.59 -44.69
C ARG A 344 12.95 2.51 -45.65
N ARG A 345 14.08 2.05 -46.21
CA ARG A 345 14.89 2.81 -47.17
C ARG A 345 14.27 2.84 -48.56
N GLU A 346 13.71 1.72 -49.01
CA GLU A 346 13.14 1.57 -50.36
C GLU A 346 11.75 2.20 -50.44
N ASN A 347 10.91 2.02 -49.42
CA ASN A 347 9.52 2.49 -49.45
C ASN A 347 8.92 2.69 -48.04
N GLY A 348 9.27 3.80 -47.39
CA GLY A 348 8.76 4.13 -46.05
C GLY A 348 7.23 4.27 -45.96
N GLU A 349 6.55 4.69 -47.03
CA GLU A 349 5.07 4.76 -47.04
C GLU A 349 4.43 3.37 -47.08
N GLN A 350 5.07 2.40 -47.73
CA GLN A 350 4.61 1.01 -47.72
C GLN A 350 4.69 0.38 -46.32
N VAL A 351 5.66 0.78 -45.48
CA VAL A 351 5.74 0.35 -44.07
C VAL A 351 4.46 0.69 -43.32
N LYS A 352 3.99 1.94 -43.45
CA LYS A 352 2.75 2.39 -42.78
C LYS A 352 1.53 1.59 -43.25
N VAL A 353 1.46 1.27 -44.55
CA VAL A 353 0.36 0.45 -45.10
C VAL A 353 0.37 -0.95 -44.48
N LEU A 354 1.55 -1.58 -44.39
CA LEU A 354 1.69 -2.91 -43.81
C LEU A 354 1.37 -2.92 -42.32
N GLU A 355 1.82 -1.92 -41.56
CA GLU A 355 1.52 -1.78 -40.13
C GLU A 355 0.01 -1.56 -39.89
N ARG A 356 -0.69 -0.80 -40.76
CA ARG A 356 -2.17 -0.71 -40.70
C ARG A 356 -2.84 -2.05 -40.96
N SER A 357 -2.37 -2.81 -41.95
CA SER A 357 -2.91 -4.15 -42.25
C SER A 357 -2.69 -5.12 -41.09
N ALA A 358 -1.53 -5.05 -40.43
CA ALA A 358 -1.24 -5.81 -39.22
C ALA A 358 -2.16 -5.40 -38.05
N GLY A 359 -2.35 -4.09 -37.84
CA GLY A 359 -3.31 -3.57 -36.86
C GLY A 359 -4.72 -4.07 -37.09
N ALA A 360 -5.20 -4.04 -38.35
CA ALA A 360 -6.52 -4.54 -38.73
C ALA A 360 -6.65 -6.05 -38.46
N TYR A 361 -5.61 -6.83 -38.74
CA TYR A 361 -5.59 -8.25 -38.41
C TYR A 361 -5.74 -8.48 -36.90
N TYR A 362 -4.94 -7.82 -36.06
CA TYR A 362 -5.06 -7.95 -34.59
C TYR A 362 -6.42 -7.48 -34.06
N GLU A 363 -7.00 -6.43 -34.66
CA GLU A 363 -8.36 -5.98 -34.33
C GLU A 363 -9.39 -7.08 -34.61
N THR A 364 -9.27 -7.82 -35.73
CA THR A 364 -10.16 -8.97 -36.01
C THR A 364 -10.01 -10.13 -35.02
N GLN A 365 -8.84 -10.27 -34.39
CA GLN A 365 -8.58 -11.26 -33.35
C GLN A 365 -8.98 -10.78 -31.94
N GLN A 366 -9.51 -9.56 -31.82
CA GLN A 366 -9.82 -8.89 -30.54
C GLN A 366 -8.59 -8.64 -29.66
N GLU A 367 -7.39 -8.61 -30.25
CA GLU A 367 -6.14 -8.26 -29.58
C GLU A 367 -5.92 -6.74 -29.64
N TYR A 368 -6.78 -6.00 -28.95
CA TYR A 368 -6.90 -4.55 -29.07
C TYR A 368 -5.63 -3.79 -28.70
N GLU A 369 -4.86 -4.25 -27.71
CA GLU A 369 -3.59 -3.60 -27.34
C GLU A 369 -2.53 -3.76 -28.43
N ALA A 370 -2.42 -4.95 -29.02
CA ALA A 370 -1.51 -5.21 -30.14
C ALA A 370 -1.90 -4.38 -31.36
N ALA A 371 -3.20 -4.33 -31.68
CA ALA A 371 -3.74 -3.48 -32.74
C ALA A 371 -3.42 -1.99 -32.51
N PHE A 372 -3.62 -1.49 -31.27
CA PHE A 372 -3.30 -0.12 -30.89
C PHE A 372 -1.84 0.24 -31.21
N LEU A 373 -0.88 -0.59 -30.80
CA LEU A 373 0.55 -0.34 -31.03
C LEU A 373 0.92 -0.34 -32.52
N GLN A 374 0.30 -1.22 -33.32
CA GLN A 374 0.49 -1.22 -34.78
C GLN A 374 -0.06 0.06 -35.42
N TYR A 375 -1.24 0.52 -34.99
CA TYR A 375 -1.82 1.77 -35.49
C TYR A 375 -1.02 3.00 -35.09
N ILE A 376 -0.47 3.04 -33.87
CA ILE A 376 0.46 4.10 -33.44
C ILE A 376 1.72 4.10 -34.32
N SER A 377 2.30 2.93 -34.59
CA SER A 377 3.50 2.80 -35.45
C SER A 377 3.21 3.31 -36.86
N ALA A 378 2.03 2.96 -37.40
CA ALA A 378 1.58 3.37 -38.72
C ALA A 378 1.14 4.84 -38.83
N GLN A 379 1.16 5.59 -37.72
CA GLN A 379 0.61 6.95 -37.58
C GLN A 379 -0.89 7.01 -37.94
N ASP A 380 -1.61 5.90 -37.81
CA ASP A 380 -3.06 5.83 -37.95
C ASP A 380 -3.73 6.09 -36.60
N HIS A 381 -3.68 7.36 -36.20
CA HIS A 381 -4.17 7.78 -34.89
C HIS A 381 -5.69 7.61 -34.74
N GLU A 382 -6.46 7.67 -35.83
CA GLU A 382 -7.90 7.45 -35.81
C GLU A 382 -8.24 6.00 -35.45
N SER A 383 -7.60 5.02 -36.11
CA SER A 383 -7.79 3.60 -35.78
C SER A 383 -7.26 3.28 -34.38
N ALA A 384 -6.12 3.87 -33.97
CA ALA A 384 -5.61 3.72 -32.61
C ALA A 384 -6.62 4.22 -31.56
N ALA A 385 -7.20 5.41 -31.77
CA ALA A 385 -8.22 5.97 -30.87
C ALA A 385 -9.50 5.11 -30.83
N ARG A 386 -9.96 4.60 -31.98
CA ARG A 386 -11.10 3.68 -32.04
C ARG A 386 -10.87 2.46 -31.16
N VAL A 387 -9.74 1.79 -31.33
CA VAL A 387 -9.44 0.58 -30.56
C VAL A 387 -9.21 0.88 -29.07
N ALA A 388 -8.56 2.01 -28.75
CA ALA A 388 -8.40 2.46 -27.37
C ALA A 388 -9.74 2.62 -26.63
N SER A 389 -10.77 3.11 -27.32
CA SER A 389 -12.08 3.32 -26.69
C SER A 389 -12.76 2.02 -26.24
N ILE A 390 -12.40 0.88 -26.84
CA ILE A 390 -12.95 -0.44 -26.49
C ILE A 390 -12.43 -0.92 -25.13
N PHE A 391 -11.13 -0.76 -24.85
CA PHE A 391 -10.54 -1.24 -23.60
C PHE A 391 -10.47 -0.19 -22.48
N ALA A 392 -10.61 1.11 -22.82
CA ALA A 392 -10.49 2.19 -21.83
C ALA A 392 -11.52 2.09 -20.68
N VAL A 393 -12.75 1.68 -20.96
CA VAL A 393 -13.81 1.51 -19.95
C VAL A 393 -13.41 0.45 -18.91
N ASP A 394 -13.00 -0.73 -19.37
CA ASP A 394 -12.59 -1.85 -18.49
C ASP A 394 -11.37 -1.47 -17.64
N TYR A 395 -10.43 -0.70 -18.22
CA TYR A 395 -9.28 -0.18 -17.48
C TYR A 395 -9.68 0.76 -16.34
N VAL A 396 -10.63 1.67 -16.56
CA VAL A 396 -11.15 2.57 -15.51
C VAL A 396 -11.94 1.81 -14.45
N GLU A 397 -12.76 0.84 -14.84
CA GLU A 397 -13.57 0.03 -13.93
C GLU A 397 -12.70 -0.84 -13.01
N ARG A 398 -11.62 -1.42 -13.56
CA ARG A 398 -10.60 -2.19 -12.81
C ARG A 398 -9.48 -1.33 -12.21
N GLY A 399 -9.60 -0.01 -12.31
CA GLY A 399 -8.66 1.01 -11.81
C GLY A 399 -7.22 0.94 -12.35
N ARG A 400 -7.00 0.34 -13.54
CA ARG A 400 -5.73 0.39 -14.30
C ARG A 400 -5.49 1.76 -14.96
N VAL A 401 -5.74 2.85 -14.21
CA VAL A 401 -5.78 4.22 -14.75
C VAL A 401 -4.42 4.73 -15.23
N GLU A 402 -3.32 4.32 -14.59
CA GLU A 402 -1.96 4.72 -15.00
C GLU A 402 -1.56 4.13 -16.35
N VAL A 403 -1.94 2.88 -16.60
CA VAL A 403 -1.65 2.21 -17.87
C VAL A 403 -2.50 2.82 -18.98
N LEU A 404 -3.79 3.08 -18.72
CA LEU A 404 -4.65 3.80 -19.66
C LEU A 404 -4.06 5.18 -19.98
N HIS A 405 -3.64 5.94 -18.97
CA HIS A 405 -3.04 7.26 -19.16
C HIS A 405 -1.79 7.19 -20.06
N ARG A 406 -0.95 6.15 -19.91
CA ARG A 406 0.21 5.92 -20.79
C ARG A 406 -0.19 5.71 -22.25
N TYR A 407 -1.21 4.88 -22.52
CA TYR A 407 -1.71 4.67 -23.88
C TYR A 407 -2.34 5.94 -24.46
N LEU A 408 -3.15 6.66 -23.68
CA LEU A 408 -3.76 7.91 -24.15
C LEU A 408 -2.71 9.00 -24.45
N ASN A 409 -1.59 9.03 -23.72
CA ASN A 409 -0.48 9.94 -23.99
C ASN A 409 0.33 9.60 -25.26
N MET A 410 0.15 8.42 -25.84
CA MET A 410 0.74 8.08 -27.15
C MET A 410 -0.07 8.67 -28.32
N LEU A 411 -1.33 9.06 -28.09
CA LEU A 411 -2.17 9.69 -29.10
C LEU A 411 -1.85 11.19 -29.22
N PRO A 412 -1.88 11.78 -30.43
CA PRO A 412 -1.85 13.22 -30.58
C PRO A 412 -3.00 13.88 -29.84
N ALA A 413 -2.75 15.05 -29.24
CA ALA A 413 -3.75 15.78 -28.46
C ALA A 413 -5.01 16.12 -29.28
N GLU A 414 -4.86 16.40 -30.58
CA GLU A 414 -5.98 16.67 -31.49
C GLU A 414 -6.86 15.43 -31.71
N THR A 415 -6.25 14.25 -31.85
CA THR A 415 -6.97 12.98 -31.99
C THR A 415 -7.74 12.63 -30.72
N LEU A 416 -7.12 12.81 -29.55
CA LEU A 416 -7.78 12.59 -28.27
C LEU A 416 -8.97 13.56 -28.10
N ARG A 417 -8.77 14.85 -28.39
CA ARG A 417 -9.82 15.88 -28.31
C ARG A 417 -10.99 15.65 -29.28
N ALA A 418 -10.76 15.01 -30.41
CA ALA A 418 -11.82 14.68 -31.36
C ALA A 418 -12.67 13.46 -30.94
N ASN A 419 -12.23 12.69 -29.93
CA ASN A 419 -12.86 11.43 -29.53
C ASN A 419 -13.54 11.54 -28.16
N PRO A 420 -14.87 11.82 -28.11
CA PRO A 420 -15.55 12.15 -26.86
C PRO A 420 -15.62 10.98 -25.86
N GLU A 421 -15.64 9.72 -26.32
CA GLU A 421 -15.63 8.57 -25.42
C GLU A 421 -14.29 8.43 -24.70
N LEU A 422 -13.17 8.64 -25.42
CA LEU A 422 -11.84 8.66 -24.79
C LEU A 422 -11.68 9.84 -23.85
N LEU A 423 -12.21 11.02 -24.18
CA LEU A 423 -12.21 12.17 -23.26
C LEU A 423 -12.98 11.85 -21.97
N LEU A 424 -14.11 11.16 -22.07
CA LEU A 424 -14.88 10.74 -20.91
C LEU A 424 -14.08 9.75 -20.04
N GLN A 425 -13.40 8.77 -20.64
CA GLN A 425 -12.54 7.84 -19.90
C GLN A 425 -11.28 8.51 -19.35
N ASN A 426 -10.70 9.47 -20.06
CA ASN A 426 -9.59 10.27 -19.58
C ASN A 426 -9.99 11.12 -18.36
N GLY A 427 -11.18 11.73 -18.40
CA GLY A 427 -11.75 12.42 -17.25
C GLY A 427 -11.96 11.49 -16.05
N ASN A 428 -12.43 10.26 -16.28
CA ASN A 428 -12.56 9.26 -15.23
C ASN A 428 -11.19 8.88 -14.62
N ALA A 429 -10.16 8.75 -15.45
CA ALA A 429 -8.80 8.48 -15.01
C ALA A 429 -8.26 9.64 -14.15
N HIS A 430 -8.33 10.89 -14.64
CA HIS A 430 -7.94 12.08 -13.89
C HIS A 430 -8.68 12.21 -12.55
N ARG A 431 -9.99 11.94 -12.53
CA ARG A 431 -10.78 11.96 -11.29
C ARG A 431 -10.26 10.95 -10.27
N ARG A 432 -9.94 9.72 -10.69
CA ARG A 432 -9.40 8.67 -9.81
C ARG A 432 -7.98 8.99 -9.32
N LEU A 433 -7.22 9.75 -10.09
CA LEU A 433 -5.89 10.25 -9.71
C LEU A 433 -5.96 11.51 -8.79
N GLY A 434 -7.15 12.02 -8.48
CA GLY A 434 -7.34 13.23 -7.66
C GLY A 434 -7.18 14.55 -8.43
N GLU A 435 -7.08 14.50 -9.75
CA GLU A 435 -6.82 15.66 -10.63
C GLU A 435 -8.14 16.31 -11.09
N ALA A 436 -8.92 16.83 -10.15
CA ALA A 436 -10.30 17.31 -10.40
C ALA A 436 -10.40 18.37 -11.51
N GLY A 437 -9.41 19.27 -11.63
CA GLY A 437 -9.38 20.27 -12.69
C GLY A 437 -9.27 19.66 -14.10
N LEU A 438 -8.37 18.69 -14.29
CA LEU A 438 -8.20 17.98 -15.56
C LEU A 438 -9.41 17.10 -15.90
N ALA A 439 -10.06 16.53 -14.87
CA ALA A 439 -11.30 15.80 -15.03
C ALA A 439 -12.43 16.70 -15.57
N ILE A 440 -12.64 17.89 -14.98
CA ILE A 440 -13.65 18.85 -15.45
C ILE A 440 -13.39 19.24 -16.91
N THR A 441 -12.15 19.61 -17.25
CA THR A 441 -11.80 19.96 -18.64
C THR A 441 -12.12 18.81 -19.60
N SER A 442 -11.73 17.58 -19.26
CA SER A 442 -11.99 16.40 -20.10
C SER A 442 -13.49 16.16 -20.30
N TYR A 443 -14.31 16.31 -19.26
CA TYR A 443 -15.76 16.12 -19.38
C TYR A 443 -16.46 17.26 -20.13
N GLU A 444 -16.02 18.51 -20.00
CA GLU A 444 -16.55 19.63 -20.79
C GLU A 444 -16.20 19.50 -22.28
N ASP A 445 -14.98 19.07 -22.59
CA ASP A 445 -14.56 18.77 -23.96
C ASP A 445 -15.38 17.60 -24.53
N ALA A 446 -15.60 16.55 -23.73
CA ALA A 446 -16.47 15.42 -24.11
C ALA A 446 -17.91 15.88 -24.38
N ARG A 447 -18.49 16.70 -23.48
CA ARG A 447 -19.84 17.26 -23.61
C ARG A 447 -20.00 18.08 -24.88
N THR A 448 -19.03 18.95 -25.17
CA THR A 448 -19.03 19.81 -26.36
C THR A 448 -18.98 18.98 -27.64
N ASN A 449 -18.14 17.95 -27.67
CA ASN A 449 -18.06 17.02 -28.80
C ASN A 449 -19.32 16.17 -28.97
N PHE A 450 -19.89 15.62 -27.89
CA PHE A 450 -21.16 14.89 -27.97
C PHE A 450 -22.31 15.78 -28.44
N ALA A 451 -22.33 17.06 -28.03
CA ALA A 451 -23.29 18.04 -28.53
C ALA A 451 -23.13 18.31 -30.04
N ALA A 452 -21.89 18.47 -30.52
CA ALA A 452 -21.60 18.59 -31.95
C ALA A 452 -22.06 17.35 -32.75
N GLN A 453 -21.94 16.16 -32.16
CA GLN A 453 -22.39 14.89 -32.72
C GLN A 453 -23.90 14.61 -32.54
N LYS A 454 -24.64 15.51 -31.86
CA LYS A 454 -26.06 15.33 -31.48
C LYS A 454 -26.32 14.04 -30.69
N ASN A 455 -25.34 13.57 -29.91
CA ASN A 455 -25.44 12.38 -29.09
C ASN A 455 -25.98 12.73 -27.69
N ALA A 456 -27.30 12.64 -27.53
CA ALA A 456 -27.98 13.00 -26.28
C ALA A 456 -27.54 12.16 -25.07
N SER A 457 -27.32 10.85 -25.26
CA SER A 457 -26.81 9.95 -24.21
C SER A 457 -25.40 10.35 -23.76
N GLY A 458 -24.50 10.65 -24.72
CA GLY A 458 -23.16 11.14 -24.42
C GLY A 458 -23.16 12.47 -23.65
N ILE A 459 -24.05 13.41 -24.00
CA ILE A 459 -24.24 14.66 -23.26
C ILE A 459 -24.68 14.37 -21.82
N SER A 460 -25.66 13.48 -21.64
CA SER A 460 -26.16 13.07 -20.32
C SER A 460 -25.06 12.46 -19.45
N ARG A 461 -24.25 11.55 -20.01
CA ARG A 461 -23.11 10.93 -19.32
C ARG A 461 -22.05 11.95 -18.92
N ALA A 462 -21.68 12.87 -19.81
CA ALA A 462 -20.69 13.91 -19.50
C ALA A 462 -21.20 14.88 -18.40
N LEU A 463 -22.45 15.31 -18.47
CA LEU A 463 -23.09 16.14 -17.44
C LEU A 463 -23.17 15.42 -16.09
N THR A 464 -23.47 14.13 -16.11
CA THR A 464 -23.47 13.28 -14.90
C THR A 464 -22.09 13.26 -14.24
N LYS A 465 -21.02 13.08 -15.03
CA LYS A 465 -19.65 13.09 -14.51
C LYS A 465 -19.20 14.47 -14.01
N LEU A 466 -19.62 15.55 -14.66
CA LEU A 466 -19.41 16.90 -14.13
C LEU A 466 -20.12 17.09 -12.78
N ALA A 467 -21.39 16.68 -12.69
CA ALA A 467 -22.16 16.76 -11.45
C ALA A 467 -21.49 15.97 -10.31
N GLU A 468 -20.94 14.78 -10.60
CA GLU A 468 -20.18 13.99 -9.63
C GLU A 468 -18.97 14.74 -9.08
N VAL A 469 -18.17 15.40 -9.94
CA VAL A 469 -16.98 16.16 -9.52
C VAL A 469 -17.37 17.41 -8.71
N TYR A 470 -18.34 18.19 -9.19
CA TYR A 470 -18.81 19.38 -8.46
C TYR A 470 -19.40 19.03 -7.10
N ARG A 471 -20.14 17.93 -7.00
CA ARG A 471 -20.64 17.41 -5.72
C ARG A 471 -19.48 17.05 -4.78
N ALA A 472 -18.44 16.38 -5.29
CA ALA A 472 -17.26 16.03 -4.48
C ALA A 472 -16.51 17.27 -3.96
N GLN A 473 -16.57 18.39 -4.69
CA GLN A 473 -16.02 19.68 -4.26
C GLN A 473 -16.98 20.50 -3.37
N GLY A 474 -18.14 19.97 -3.01
CA GLY A 474 -19.15 20.68 -2.19
C GLY A 474 -20.01 21.69 -2.96
N ASN A 475 -19.85 21.81 -4.28
CA ASN A 475 -20.63 22.70 -5.15
C ASN A 475 -21.99 22.10 -5.51
N TYR A 476 -22.79 21.81 -4.49
CA TYR A 476 -23.98 20.98 -4.64
C TYR A 476 -25.07 21.60 -5.53
N ARG A 477 -25.28 22.93 -5.52
CA ARG A 477 -26.31 23.58 -6.36
C ARG A 477 -26.00 23.43 -7.84
N GLN A 478 -24.73 23.62 -8.19
CA GLN A 478 -24.26 23.41 -9.56
C GLN A 478 -24.40 21.93 -9.94
N ALA A 479 -24.07 21.02 -9.02
CA ALA A 479 -24.24 19.59 -9.24
C ALA A 479 -25.72 19.18 -9.45
N GLU A 480 -26.66 19.78 -8.72
CA GLU A 480 -28.10 19.56 -8.89
C GLU A 480 -28.55 20.02 -10.28
N THR A 481 -28.22 21.26 -10.68
CA THR A 481 -28.54 21.79 -12.02
C THR A 481 -27.96 20.90 -13.14
N LEU A 482 -26.71 20.47 -13.01
CA LEU A 482 -26.08 19.57 -13.98
C LEU A 482 -26.75 18.20 -14.02
N SER A 483 -27.18 17.67 -12.87
CA SER A 483 -27.89 16.38 -12.78
C SER A 483 -29.30 16.46 -13.40
N GLU A 484 -30.01 17.57 -13.22
CA GLU A 484 -31.29 17.82 -13.88
C GLU A 484 -31.13 17.90 -15.41
N GLN A 485 -30.11 18.64 -15.88
CA GLN A 485 -29.78 18.71 -17.30
C GLN A 485 -29.37 17.35 -17.86
N ALA A 486 -28.61 16.55 -17.10
CA ALA A 486 -28.25 15.20 -17.48
C ALA A 486 -29.48 14.32 -17.67
N LEU A 487 -30.45 14.39 -16.74
CA LEU A 487 -31.69 13.63 -16.82
C LEU A 487 -32.58 14.07 -17.98
N GLN A 488 -32.64 15.38 -18.25
CA GLN A 488 -33.37 15.93 -19.41
C GLN A 488 -32.74 15.51 -20.75
N ALA A 489 -31.40 15.40 -20.80
CA ALA A 489 -30.68 14.95 -21.98
C ALA A 489 -30.75 13.43 -22.19
N ALA A 490 -31.04 12.64 -21.15
CA ALA A 490 -31.07 11.18 -21.22
C ALA A 490 -32.29 10.70 -22.04
N PRO A 491 -32.08 10.00 -23.18
CA PRO A 491 -33.16 9.42 -23.97
C PRO A 491 -34.03 8.45 -23.15
N LEU A 492 -35.33 8.37 -23.46
CA LEU A 492 -36.29 7.53 -22.72
C LEU A 492 -35.99 6.03 -22.84
N ASP A 493 -35.35 5.62 -23.92
CA ASP A 493 -34.95 4.25 -24.25
C ASP A 493 -33.53 3.90 -23.80
N ASP A 494 -32.73 4.87 -23.36
CA ASP A 494 -31.40 4.63 -22.78
C ASP A 494 -31.49 4.51 -21.25
N TYR A 495 -31.88 3.32 -20.80
CA TYR A 495 -32.01 3.00 -19.39
C TYR A 495 -30.70 3.19 -18.59
N THR A 496 -29.54 3.01 -19.21
CA THR A 496 -28.24 3.19 -18.54
C THR A 496 -27.99 4.67 -18.25
N ALA A 497 -28.06 5.53 -19.26
CA ALA A 497 -27.86 6.97 -19.09
C ALA A 497 -28.89 7.56 -18.12
N ARG A 498 -30.14 7.11 -18.20
CA ARG A 498 -31.20 7.51 -17.25
C ARG A 498 -30.89 7.08 -15.82
N ALA A 499 -30.46 5.84 -15.60
CA ALA A 499 -30.10 5.35 -14.28
C ALA A 499 -28.95 6.18 -13.67
N GLU A 500 -27.91 6.45 -14.46
CA GLU A 500 -26.77 7.28 -14.03
C GLU A 500 -27.20 8.70 -13.65
N ALA A 501 -27.98 9.36 -14.51
CA ALA A 501 -28.47 10.72 -14.27
C ALA A 501 -29.42 10.79 -13.07
N LEU A 502 -30.36 9.83 -12.93
CA LEU A 502 -31.25 9.75 -11.77
C LEU A 502 -30.47 9.53 -10.48
N MET A 503 -29.44 8.68 -10.47
CA MET A 503 -28.62 8.44 -9.29
C MET A 503 -27.79 9.68 -8.91
N ALA A 504 -27.26 10.41 -9.89
CA ALA A 504 -26.56 11.68 -9.64
C ALA A 504 -27.50 12.74 -9.05
N LEU A 505 -28.72 12.85 -9.60
CA LEU A 505 -29.75 13.74 -9.07
C LEU A 505 -30.19 13.31 -7.66
N ALA A 506 -30.40 12.02 -7.44
CA ALA A 506 -30.78 11.46 -6.15
C ALA A 506 -29.77 11.83 -5.05
N LYS A 507 -28.48 11.68 -5.33
CA LYS A 507 -27.40 12.05 -4.40
C LYS A 507 -27.42 13.56 -4.13
N THR A 508 -27.53 14.40 -5.15
CA THR A 508 -27.50 15.87 -4.97
C THR A 508 -28.76 16.39 -4.28
N THR A 509 -29.95 16.02 -4.74
CA THR A 509 -31.24 16.41 -4.15
C THR A 509 -31.41 15.87 -2.73
N GLY A 510 -30.95 14.65 -2.43
CA GLY A 510 -30.92 14.13 -1.06
C GLY A 510 -30.07 15.01 -0.14
N PHE A 511 -28.88 15.40 -0.61
CA PHE A 511 -27.98 16.29 0.14
C PHE A 511 -28.47 17.74 0.25
N LEU A 512 -29.25 18.27 -0.70
CA LEU A 512 -29.58 19.70 -0.79
C LEU A 512 -31.04 20.09 -0.57
N SER A 513 -31.98 19.19 -0.78
CA SER A 513 -33.38 19.59 -0.95
C SER A 513 -34.29 18.76 -0.05
N SER A 514 -34.40 17.46 -0.31
CA SER A 514 -35.23 16.55 0.51
C SER A 514 -34.67 15.13 0.44
N MET A 515 -34.47 14.52 1.60
CA MET A 515 -33.99 13.13 1.69
C MET A 515 -35.04 12.14 1.18
N ASP A 516 -36.34 12.40 1.39
CA ASP A 516 -37.43 11.58 0.83
C ASP A 516 -37.36 11.59 -0.70
N ARG A 517 -37.23 12.77 -1.30
CA ARG A 517 -37.12 12.91 -2.75
C ARG A 517 -35.85 12.25 -3.30
N GLY A 518 -34.72 12.41 -2.59
CA GLY A 518 -33.47 11.74 -2.94
C GLY A 518 -33.61 10.22 -2.95
N ARG A 519 -34.30 9.64 -1.95
CA ARG A 519 -34.59 8.20 -1.89
C ARG A 519 -35.46 7.74 -3.06
N GLU A 520 -36.56 8.43 -3.34
CA GLU A 520 -37.45 8.09 -4.46
C GLU A 520 -36.71 8.06 -5.81
N LEU A 521 -35.84 9.06 -6.05
CA LEU A 521 -35.04 9.15 -7.26
C LEU A 521 -34.00 8.02 -7.34
N ALA A 522 -33.40 7.63 -6.22
CA ALA A 522 -32.45 6.52 -6.16
C ALA A 522 -33.14 5.17 -6.42
N GLU A 523 -34.35 4.97 -5.90
CA GLU A 523 -35.16 3.78 -6.18
C GLU A 523 -35.53 3.71 -7.66
N GLN A 524 -35.91 4.84 -8.28
CA GLN A 524 -36.12 4.93 -9.73
C GLN A 524 -34.85 4.62 -10.53
N ALA A 525 -33.69 5.15 -10.10
CA ALA A 525 -32.40 4.88 -10.75
C ALA A 525 -32.06 3.38 -10.76
N VAL A 526 -32.27 2.69 -9.63
CA VAL A 526 -32.06 1.24 -9.52
C VAL A 526 -33.03 0.48 -10.43
N GLU A 527 -34.27 0.94 -10.56
CA GLU A 527 -35.25 0.31 -11.45
C GLU A 527 -34.91 0.50 -12.93
N GLU A 528 -34.44 1.68 -13.36
CA GLU A 528 -33.91 1.87 -14.71
C GLU A 528 -32.65 1.01 -14.94
N ALA A 529 -31.76 0.93 -13.95
CA ALA A 529 -30.57 0.07 -14.02
C ALA A 529 -30.92 -1.42 -14.15
N ARG A 530 -32.08 -1.87 -13.65
CA ARG A 530 -32.58 -3.25 -13.84
C ARG A 530 -33.01 -3.51 -15.27
N LYS A 531 -33.67 -2.53 -15.92
CA LYS A 531 -34.15 -2.65 -17.30
C LYS A 531 -33.06 -2.59 -18.36
N SER A 532 -31.90 -2.01 -18.04
CA SER A 532 -30.78 -1.96 -18.97
C SER A 532 -30.20 -3.35 -19.23
N ASP A 533 -30.06 -3.77 -20.48
CA ASP A 533 -29.40 -5.03 -20.87
C ASP A 533 -27.86 -4.90 -20.94
N GLY A 534 -27.34 -3.67 -20.98
CA GLY A 534 -25.91 -3.39 -21.16
C GLY A 534 -25.08 -3.28 -19.87
N LEU A 535 -25.73 -3.24 -18.70
CA LEU A 535 -25.03 -3.05 -17.42
C LEU A 535 -24.45 -4.35 -16.86
N SER A 536 -23.16 -4.30 -16.50
CA SER A 536 -22.47 -5.38 -15.80
C SER A 536 -23.05 -5.61 -14.39
N ALA A 537 -22.81 -6.79 -13.81
CA ALA A 537 -23.21 -7.10 -12.43
C ALA A 537 -22.58 -6.12 -11.42
N LEU A 538 -21.32 -5.73 -11.66
CA LEU A 538 -20.59 -4.75 -10.85
C LEU A 538 -21.26 -3.38 -10.90
N SER A 539 -21.62 -2.91 -12.11
CA SER A 539 -22.29 -1.61 -12.28
C SER A 539 -23.66 -1.59 -11.61
N ARG A 540 -24.42 -2.70 -11.63
CA ARG A 540 -25.70 -2.83 -10.90
C ARG A 540 -25.51 -2.82 -9.39
N ALA A 541 -24.48 -3.51 -8.88
CA ALA A 541 -24.14 -3.49 -7.46
C ALA A 541 -23.81 -2.07 -6.97
N ASN A 542 -23.16 -1.24 -7.80
CA ASN A 542 -22.87 0.15 -7.49
C ASN A 542 -24.13 1.01 -7.31
N PHE A 543 -25.17 0.83 -8.13
CA PHE A 543 -26.45 1.52 -7.94
C PHE A 543 -27.13 1.12 -6.63
N ILE A 544 -27.10 -0.17 -6.29
CA ILE A 544 -27.71 -0.68 -5.05
C ILE A 544 -26.93 -0.20 -3.83
N GLN A 545 -25.59 -0.21 -3.87
CA GLN A 545 -24.75 0.36 -2.81
C GLN A 545 -25.05 1.85 -2.62
N SER A 546 -25.16 2.61 -3.72
CA SER A 546 -25.47 4.03 -3.69
C SER A 546 -26.86 4.33 -3.11
N LEU A 547 -27.87 3.50 -3.40
CA LEU A 547 -29.18 3.57 -2.75
C LEU A 547 -29.04 3.32 -1.24
N GLY A 548 -28.25 2.33 -0.83
CA GLY A 548 -27.95 2.07 0.59
C GLY A 548 -27.35 3.28 1.30
N GLN A 549 -26.43 4.00 0.64
CA GLN A 549 -25.83 5.22 1.17
C GLN A 549 -26.87 6.35 1.33
N ILE A 550 -27.80 6.50 0.40
CA ILE A 550 -28.87 7.50 0.49
C ILE A 550 -29.86 7.14 1.61
N CYS A 551 -30.22 5.86 1.76
CA CYS A 551 -31.01 5.38 2.90
C CYS A 551 -30.32 5.69 4.24
N TRP A 552 -28.99 5.59 4.30
CA TRP A 552 -28.23 5.97 5.49
C TRP A 552 -28.37 7.46 5.80
N TRP A 553 -28.21 8.35 4.82
CA TRP A 553 -28.39 9.79 5.02
C TRP A 553 -29.84 10.18 5.38
N HIS A 554 -30.83 9.43 4.87
CA HIS A 554 -32.24 9.54 5.28
C HIS A 554 -32.47 9.10 6.74
N GLY A 555 -31.56 8.30 7.30
CA GLY A 555 -31.65 7.76 8.66
C GLY A 555 -32.42 6.44 8.76
N ASP A 556 -32.41 5.64 7.69
CA ASP A 556 -32.95 4.28 7.61
C ASP A 556 -31.78 3.25 7.57
N PRO A 557 -31.17 2.92 8.73
CA PRO A 557 -30.03 2.01 8.80
C PRO A 557 -30.40 0.58 8.40
N ILE A 558 -31.68 0.21 8.50
CA ILE A 558 -32.17 -1.13 8.15
C ILE A 558 -32.11 -1.30 6.63
N SER A 559 -32.68 -0.36 5.87
CA SER A 559 -32.59 -0.39 4.41
C SER A 559 -31.16 -0.20 3.92
N ALA A 560 -30.38 0.66 4.57
CA ALA A 560 -28.96 0.86 4.24
C ALA A 560 -28.16 -0.45 4.33
N ALA A 561 -28.27 -1.17 5.45
CA ALA A 561 -27.59 -2.46 5.63
C ALA A 561 -28.10 -3.53 4.64
N LYS A 562 -29.41 -3.58 4.39
CA LYS A 562 -30.01 -4.51 3.43
C LYS A 562 -29.40 -4.32 2.03
N HIS A 563 -29.34 -3.09 1.54
CA HIS A 563 -28.80 -2.78 0.22
C HIS A 563 -27.28 -2.98 0.14
N ALA A 564 -26.53 -2.63 1.19
CA ALA A 564 -25.10 -2.93 1.25
C ALA A 564 -24.81 -4.44 1.17
N GLN A 565 -25.59 -5.27 1.88
CA GLN A 565 -25.48 -6.74 1.80
C GLN A 565 -25.89 -7.29 0.44
N GLU A 566 -26.89 -6.69 -0.22
CA GLU A 566 -27.29 -7.07 -1.57
C GLU A 566 -26.21 -6.73 -2.61
N ALA A 567 -25.56 -5.57 -2.48
CA ALA A 567 -24.43 -5.19 -3.33
C ALA A 567 -23.25 -6.17 -3.18
N LEU A 568 -22.91 -6.57 -1.95
CA LEU A 568 -21.89 -7.60 -1.69
C LEU A 568 -22.23 -8.97 -2.30
N ARG A 569 -23.53 -9.32 -2.38
CA ARG A 569 -23.97 -10.58 -3.01
C ARG A 569 -23.87 -10.53 -4.53
N LEU A 570 -24.16 -9.37 -5.15
CA LEU A 570 -24.10 -9.19 -6.61
C LEU A 570 -22.68 -9.04 -7.14
N ALA A 571 -21.75 -8.57 -6.31
CA ALA A 571 -20.33 -8.49 -6.60
C ALA A 571 -19.54 -9.29 -5.56
N PRO A 572 -19.52 -10.64 -5.66
CA PRO A 572 -18.89 -11.51 -4.65
C PRO A 572 -17.36 -11.45 -4.66
N ASP A 573 -16.75 -10.73 -5.62
CA ASP A 573 -15.31 -10.52 -5.67
C ASP A 573 -14.85 -9.87 -4.36
N GLU A 574 -14.07 -10.60 -3.57
CA GLU A 574 -13.79 -10.25 -2.17
C GLU A 574 -13.00 -8.93 -2.04
N LEU A 575 -12.32 -8.53 -3.13
CA LEU A 575 -11.42 -7.37 -3.23
C LEU A 575 -11.88 -6.46 -4.38
N SER A 576 -12.90 -5.64 -4.13
CA SER A 576 -13.39 -4.63 -5.08
C SER A 576 -13.75 -3.29 -4.41
N PRO A 577 -13.76 -2.16 -5.14
CA PRO A 577 -14.18 -0.87 -4.58
C PRO A 577 -15.61 -0.90 -3.99
N ILE A 578 -16.51 -1.66 -4.63
CA ILE A 578 -17.90 -1.82 -4.16
C ILE A 578 -17.93 -2.61 -2.86
N ALA A 579 -17.10 -3.66 -2.73
CA ALA A 579 -16.99 -4.42 -1.50
C ALA A 579 -16.47 -3.55 -0.34
N ALA A 580 -15.47 -2.70 -0.59
CA ALA A 580 -14.98 -1.73 0.40
C ALA A 580 -16.10 -0.78 0.85
N GLN A 581 -16.78 -0.13 -0.10
CA GLN A 581 -17.89 0.81 0.18
C GLN A 581 -19.03 0.15 0.95
N ALA A 582 -19.43 -1.07 0.57
CA ALA A 582 -20.48 -1.81 1.26
C ALA A 582 -20.06 -2.21 2.68
N CYS A 583 -18.80 -2.65 2.89
CA CYS A 583 -18.28 -2.95 4.21
C CYS A 583 -18.27 -1.70 5.11
N ILE A 584 -17.74 -0.57 4.61
CA ILE A 584 -17.72 0.71 5.32
C ILE A 584 -19.14 1.14 5.72
N LEU A 585 -20.10 1.05 4.79
CA LEU A 585 -21.50 1.40 5.05
C LEU A 585 -22.17 0.50 6.11
N LEU A 586 -21.78 -0.78 6.19
CA LEU A 586 -22.32 -1.73 7.16
C LEU A 586 -21.84 -1.47 8.59
N VAL A 587 -20.71 -0.78 8.78
CA VAL A 587 -20.12 -0.55 10.10
C VAL A 587 -21.10 0.12 11.07
N THR A 588 -21.61 1.30 10.71
CA THR A 588 -22.38 2.13 11.63
C THR A 588 -23.77 1.56 11.97
N PRO A 589 -24.54 0.97 11.02
CA PRO A 589 -25.76 0.24 11.36
C PRO A 589 -25.53 -0.86 12.41
N HIS A 590 -24.54 -1.73 12.20
CA HIS A 590 -24.21 -2.80 13.16
C HIS A 590 -23.73 -2.23 14.51
N LEU A 591 -23.00 -1.11 14.48
CA LEU A 591 -22.59 -0.39 15.69
C LEU A 591 -23.81 0.11 16.49
N TYR A 592 -24.81 0.69 15.83
CA TYR A 592 -26.02 1.22 16.45
C TYR A 592 -26.94 0.14 17.00
N TRP A 593 -26.92 -1.06 16.41
CA TRP A 593 -27.61 -2.25 16.91
C TRP A 593 -26.82 -2.99 18.00
N ARG A 594 -25.65 -2.47 18.39
CA ARG A 594 -24.77 -3.02 19.43
C ARG A 594 -24.12 -4.36 19.05
N GLU A 595 -23.90 -4.57 17.75
CA GLU A 595 -23.21 -5.72 17.17
C GLU A 595 -21.74 -5.40 16.91
N PHE A 596 -21.02 -5.04 17.99
CA PHE A 596 -19.68 -4.45 17.92
C PHE A 596 -18.64 -5.30 17.17
N GLU A 597 -18.63 -6.63 17.39
CA GLU A 597 -17.70 -7.54 16.71
C GLU A 597 -17.96 -7.61 15.20
N THR A 598 -19.23 -7.54 14.80
CA THR A 598 -19.61 -7.49 13.38
C THR A 598 -19.21 -6.16 12.76
N ALA A 599 -19.45 -5.05 13.47
CA ALA A 599 -19.04 -3.72 13.02
C ALA A 599 -17.51 -3.62 12.87
N LEU A 600 -16.72 -4.15 13.81
CA LEU A 600 -15.26 -4.16 13.75
C LEU A 600 -14.75 -4.96 12.56
N ARG A 601 -15.29 -6.17 12.33
CA ARG A 601 -14.91 -6.99 11.17
C ARG A 601 -15.17 -6.28 9.84
N TYR A 602 -16.30 -5.60 9.70
CA TYR A 602 -16.59 -4.81 8.51
C TYR A 602 -15.67 -3.59 8.37
N ALA A 603 -15.31 -2.92 9.48
CA ALA A 603 -14.40 -1.79 9.46
C ALA A 603 -12.98 -2.20 9.05
N GLU A 604 -12.46 -3.27 9.63
CA GLU A 604 -11.15 -3.84 9.29
C GLU A 604 -11.11 -4.31 7.83
N ARG A 605 -12.15 -5.03 7.39
CA ARG A 605 -12.25 -5.49 6.01
C ARG A 605 -12.35 -4.33 5.02
N GLY A 606 -13.16 -3.31 5.31
CA GLY A 606 -13.28 -2.13 4.48
C GLY A 606 -11.94 -1.41 4.31
N LEU A 607 -11.19 -1.24 5.41
CA LEU A 607 -9.87 -0.64 5.40
C LEU A 607 -8.83 -1.50 4.66
N GLU A 608 -8.82 -2.81 4.88
CA GLU A 608 -7.92 -3.75 4.21
C GLU A 608 -8.11 -3.71 2.69
N ILE A 609 -9.37 -3.77 2.22
CA ILE A 609 -9.67 -3.68 0.79
C ILE A 609 -9.21 -2.33 0.23
N SER A 610 -9.53 -1.22 0.91
CA SER A 610 -9.12 0.11 0.46
C SER A 610 -7.59 0.29 0.39
N GLN A 611 -6.84 -0.28 1.33
CA GLN A 611 -5.38 -0.24 1.33
C GLN A 611 -4.77 -1.14 0.24
N THR A 612 -5.30 -2.36 0.10
CA THR A 612 -4.81 -3.35 -0.87
C THR A 612 -5.01 -2.87 -2.31
N LEU A 613 -6.15 -2.23 -2.58
CA LEU A 613 -6.52 -1.70 -3.88
C LEU A 613 -6.01 -0.27 -4.13
N HIS A 614 -5.25 0.33 -3.20
CA HIS A 614 -4.81 1.71 -3.26
C HIS A 614 -5.94 2.73 -3.54
N LEU A 615 -7.12 2.50 -2.96
CA LEU A 615 -8.31 3.35 -3.13
C LEU A 615 -8.20 4.60 -2.26
N ASN A 616 -7.29 5.50 -2.62
CA ASN A 616 -7.00 6.73 -1.86
C ASN A 616 -8.27 7.54 -1.56
N GLU A 617 -9.24 7.56 -2.49
CA GLU A 617 -10.55 8.21 -2.34
C GLU A 617 -11.45 7.62 -1.24
N LEU A 618 -11.25 6.35 -0.84
CA LEU A 618 -12.05 5.66 0.19
C LEU A 618 -11.33 5.53 1.55
N LEU A 619 -10.02 5.74 1.60
CA LEU A 619 -9.24 5.61 2.84
C LEU A 619 -9.76 6.50 3.98
N PRO A 620 -10.14 7.78 3.76
CA PRO A 620 -10.73 8.59 4.83
C PRO A 620 -11.99 7.95 5.42
N ALA A 621 -12.92 7.50 4.59
CA ALA A 621 -14.16 6.86 5.03
C ALA A 621 -13.88 5.56 5.82
N ALA A 622 -12.92 4.75 5.37
CA ALA A 622 -12.52 3.52 6.04
C ALA A 622 -11.91 3.76 7.43
N TYR A 623 -10.98 4.73 7.54
CA TYR A 623 -10.39 5.13 8.82
C TYR A 623 -11.43 5.76 9.76
N THR A 624 -12.37 6.55 9.22
CA THR A 624 -13.48 7.12 9.97
C THR A 624 -14.36 6.02 10.58
N ALA A 625 -14.74 5.02 9.78
CA ALA A 625 -15.54 3.90 10.24
C ALA A 625 -14.82 3.08 11.33
N LEU A 626 -13.53 2.79 11.14
CA LEU A 626 -12.71 2.09 12.13
C LEU A 626 -12.60 2.88 13.43
N GLY A 627 -12.28 4.18 13.36
CA GLY A 627 -12.16 5.04 14.52
C GLY A 627 -13.48 5.17 15.30
N ASN A 628 -14.61 5.23 14.60
CA ASN A 628 -15.93 5.30 15.19
C ASN A 628 -16.29 4.02 15.99
N VAL A 629 -15.94 2.84 15.45
CA VAL A 629 -16.10 1.56 16.16
C VAL A 629 -15.17 1.47 17.36
N LEU A 630 -13.88 1.79 17.19
CA LEU A 630 -12.89 1.72 18.26
C LEU A 630 -13.24 2.64 19.43
N THR A 631 -13.84 3.81 19.16
CA THR A 631 -14.34 4.73 20.19
C THR A 631 -15.34 4.03 21.12
N ARG A 632 -16.33 3.33 20.55
CA ARG A 632 -17.35 2.60 21.32
C ARG A 632 -16.85 1.27 21.90
N PHE A 633 -15.78 0.73 21.35
CA PHE A 633 -15.03 -0.39 21.94
C PHE A 633 -14.20 0.02 23.16
N GLY A 634 -14.04 1.34 23.41
CA GLY A 634 -13.24 1.88 24.51
C GLY A 634 -11.75 2.00 24.19
N GLU A 635 -11.32 1.73 22.95
CA GLU A 635 -9.93 1.85 22.50
C GLU A 635 -9.64 3.29 22.03
N THR A 636 -9.81 4.26 22.92
CA THR A 636 -9.84 5.70 22.61
C THR A 636 -8.58 6.20 21.90
N ALA A 637 -7.38 5.76 22.30
CA ALA A 637 -6.13 6.17 21.66
C ALA A 637 -5.97 5.64 20.22
N ARG A 638 -6.38 4.38 19.95
CA ARG A 638 -6.38 3.83 18.58
C ARG A 638 -7.46 4.49 17.72
N ALA A 639 -8.61 4.77 18.32
CA ALA A 639 -9.68 5.52 17.66
C ALA A 639 -9.21 6.92 17.24
N GLU A 640 -8.56 7.66 18.15
CA GLU A 640 -7.99 8.97 17.87
C GLU A 640 -6.95 8.90 16.74
N ALA A 641 -6.04 7.92 16.76
CA ALA A 641 -5.04 7.76 15.70
C ALA A 641 -5.69 7.51 14.33
N ALA A 642 -6.69 6.62 14.25
CA ALA A 642 -7.42 6.35 13.02
C ALA A 642 -8.18 7.60 12.53
N LEU A 643 -8.87 8.32 13.43
CA LEU A 643 -9.63 9.51 13.07
C LEU A 643 -8.73 10.67 12.62
N ARG A 644 -7.58 10.88 13.26
CA ARG A 644 -6.58 11.87 12.82
C ARG A 644 -6.01 11.52 11.44
N GLN A 645 -5.71 10.24 11.20
CA GLN A 645 -5.28 9.77 9.88
C GLN A 645 -6.33 10.06 8.81
N SER A 646 -7.62 9.84 9.13
CA SER A 646 -8.73 10.17 8.22
C SER A 646 -8.76 11.67 7.88
N VAL A 647 -8.68 12.53 8.90
CA VAL A 647 -8.68 14.00 8.73
C VAL A 647 -7.51 14.46 7.86
N GLU A 648 -6.30 13.95 8.12
CA GLU A 648 -5.10 14.30 7.34
C GLU A 648 -5.22 13.90 5.88
N LEU A 649 -5.64 12.66 5.61
CA LEU A 649 -5.83 12.18 4.23
C LEU A 649 -6.92 12.96 3.48
N ALA A 650 -8.02 13.29 4.15
CA ALA A 650 -9.08 14.10 3.55
C ALA A 650 -8.58 15.51 3.16
N GLN A 651 -7.75 16.12 4.01
CA GLN A 651 -7.12 17.42 3.74
C GLN A 651 -6.12 17.36 2.57
N GLN A 652 -5.28 16.34 2.52
CA GLN A 652 -4.29 16.15 1.43
C GLN A 652 -4.95 16.01 0.06
N LEU A 653 -6.11 15.35 0.01
CA LEU A 653 -6.87 15.17 -1.22
C LEU A 653 -7.65 16.44 -1.64
N GLY A 654 -7.55 17.54 -0.87
CA GLY A 654 -8.24 18.80 -1.14
C GLY A 654 -9.77 18.69 -1.06
N ILE A 655 -10.28 17.66 -0.38
CA ILE A 655 -11.71 17.39 -0.30
C ILE A 655 -12.23 18.00 1.01
N ALA A 656 -12.60 19.29 0.98
CA ALA A 656 -13.37 19.93 2.06
C ALA A 656 -14.79 19.33 2.11
N SER A 657 -14.89 18.09 2.57
CA SER A 657 -16.01 17.17 2.30
C SER A 657 -16.69 16.61 3.54
N TYR A 658 -17.84 15.99 3.27
CA TYR A 658 -18.53 15.04 4.14
C TYR A 658 -17.57 14.22 5.02
N GLU A 659 -16.58 13.55 4.43
CA GLU A 659 -15.66 12.66 5.17
C GLU A 659 -14.80 13.42 6.18
N GLN A 660 -14.29 14.60 5.81
CA GLN A 660 -13.48 15.41 6.73
C GLN A 660 -14.31 15.87 7.93
N LEU A 661 -15.52 16.38 7.71
CA LEU A 661 -16.40 16.85 8.78
C LEU A 661 -16.87 15.70 9.67
N MET A 662 -17.22 14.55 9.09
CA MET A 662 -17.60 13.36 9.84
C MET A 662 -16.44 12.82 10.68
N ALA A 663 -15.24 12.68 10.10
CA ALA A 663 -14.04 12.25 10.83
C ALA A 663 -13.70 13.21 11.97
N THR A 664 -13.78 14.52 11.72
CA THR A 664 -13.57 15.56 12.73
C THR A 664 -14.63 15.47 13.84
N GLY A 665 -15.91 15.31 13.50
CA GLY A 665 -16.97 15.19 14.49
C GLY A 665 -16.79 13.98 15.39
N TYR A 666 -16.44 12.82 14.82
CA TYR A 666 -16.13 11.63 15.61
C TYR A 666 -14.84 11.77 16.43
N LEU A 667 -13.83 12.48 15.91
CA LEU A 667 -12.62 12.79 16.66
C LEU A 667 -12.93 13.69 17.85
N ALA A 668 -13.69 14.76 17.65
CA ALA A 668 -14.14 15.65 18.71
C ALA A 668 -14.95 14.88 19.75
N TYR A 669 -15.88 14.01 19.34
CA TYR A 669 -16.62 13.14 20.25
C TYR A 669 -15.70 12.20 21.06
N ASN A 670 -14.69 11.61 20.41
CA ASN A 670 -13.71 10.76 21.08
C ASN A 670 -12.85 11.53 22.09
N LEU A 671 -12.36 12.73 21.72
CA LEU A 671 -11.57 13.61 22.58
C LEU A 671 -12.39 14.10 23.79
N TYR A 672 -13.64 14.48 23.54
CA TYR A 672 -14.62 14.81 24.58
C TYR A 672 -14.79 13.66 25.57
N GLY A 673 -14.97 12.42 25.10
CA GLY A 673 -15.06 11.24 25.95
C GLY A 673 -13.78 10.94 26.76
N GLN A 674 -12.62 11.48 26.36
CA GLN A 674 -11.37 11.44 27.11
C GLN A 674 -11.21 12.60 28.12
N GLY A 675 -12.19 13.52 28.21
CA GLY A 675 -12.13 14.73 29.03
C GLY A 675 -11.34 15.89 28.42
N ARG A 676 -10.92 15.80 27.14
CA ARG A 676 -10.19 16.85 26.40
C ARG A 676 -11.16 17.81 25.71
N VAL A 677 -12.01 18.45 26.50
CA VAL A 677 -13.19 19.20 26.03
C VAL A 677 -12.81 20.43 25.20
N ASP A 678 -11.80 21.21 25.62
CA ASP A 678 -11.35 22.40 24.87
C ASP A 678 -10.79 22.05 23.50
N GLU A 679 -10.03 20.96 23.41
CA GLU A 679 -9.47 20.49 22.15
C GLU A 679 -10.56 19.97 21.21
N ALA A 680 -11.54 19.22 21.75
CA ALA A 680 -12.71 18.78 21.01
C ALA A 680 -13.49 19.97 20.43
N TRP A 681 -13.68 21.03 21.21
CA TRP A 681 -14.32 22.27 20.77
C TRP A 681 -13.54 22.93 19.64
N GLN A 682 -12.24 23.21 19.84
CA GLN A 682 -11.40 23.90 18.86
C GLN A 682 -11.34 23.14 17.52
N LEU A 683 -11.26 21.81 17.59
CA LEU A 683 -11.17 20.95 16.41
C LEU A 683 -12.48 20.95 15.59
N ALA A 684 -13.63 20.80 16.25
CA ALA A 684 -14.93 20.83 15.59
C ALA A 684 -15.29 22.23 15.05
N GLU A 685 -15.04 23.29 15.83
CA GLU A 685 -15.26 24.68 15.41
C GLU A 685 -14.35 25.06 14.26
N GLY A 686 -13.06 24.70 14.33
CA GLY A 686 -12.09 24.96 13.26
C GLY A 686 -12.46 24.29 11.94
N ALA A 687 -12.96 23.04 11.98
CA ALA A 687 -13.41 22.36 10.77
C ALA A 687 -14.69 22.97 10.19
N LEU A 688 -15.64 23.40 11.02
CA LEU A 688 -16.84 24.11 10.56
C LEU A 688 -16.51 25.49 9.98
N TRP A 689 -15.53 26.19 10.55
CA TRP A 689 -15.06 27.48 10.01
C TRP A 689 -14.36 27.32 8.65
N ALA A 690 -13.55 26.27 8.49
CA ALA A 690 -12.88 25.97 7.23
C ALA A 690 -13.82 25.38 6.16
N TYR A 691 -15.01 24.92 6.55
CA TYR A 691 -15.98 24.31 5.64
C TYR A 691 -16.66 25.36 4.76
N THR A 692 -16.45 25.25 3.45
CA THR A 692 -17.00 26.17 2.44
C THR A 692 -18.35 25.70 1.86
N GLY A 693 -18.84 24.53 2.29
CA GLY A 693 -20.13 23.99 1.84
C GLY A 693 -21.33 24.60 2.56
N SER A 694 -22.54 24.12 2.22
CA SER A 694 -23.78 24.65 2.82
C SER A 694 -23.88 24.30 4.31
N PRO A 695 -24.23 25.26 5.19
CA PRO A 695 -24.34 25.03 6.64
C PRO A 695 -25.46 24.04 7.03
N ASP A 696 -26.38 23.75 6.11
CA ASP A 696 -27.55 22.88 6.33
C ASP A 696 -27.32 21.42 5.88
N THR A 697 -26.07 21.08 5.55
CA THR A 697 -25.68 19.72 5.14
C THR A 697 -25.68 18.74 6.33
N TYR A 698 -25.80 17.44 6.04
CA TYR A 698 -25.86 16.41 7.07
C TYR A 698 -24.60 16.40 7.95
N GLU A 699 -23.43 16.47 7.33
CA GLU A 699 -22.13 16.48 8.00
C GLU A 699 -21.92 17.71 8.89
N ALA A 700 -22.35 18.88 8.43
CA ALA A 700 -22.30 20.11 9.22
C ALA A 700 -23.27 20.05 10.40
N PHE A 701 -24.46 19.47 10.18
CA PHE A 701 -25.45 19.22 11.23
C PHE A 701 -24.88 18.31 12.33
N VAL A 702 -24.30 17.16 11.97
CA VAL A 702 -23.70 16.22 12.93
C VAL A 702 -22.53 16.87 13.68
N CYS A 703 -21.66 17.62 12.98
CA CYS A 703 -20.55 18.30 13.64
C CYS A 703 -21.04 19.38 14.63
N ARG A 704 -22.09 20.14 14.28
CA ARG A 704 -22.71 21.12 15.19
C ARG A 704 -23.42 20.47 16.39
N SER A 705 -24.06 19.31 16.21
CA SER A 705 -24.66 18.60 17.34
C SER A 705 -23.59 18.14 18.33
N VAL A 706 -22.40 17.76 17.85
CA VAL A 706 -21.26 17.46 18.73
C VAL A 706 -20.82 18.70 19.51
N LEU A 707 -20.77 19.89 18.91
CA LEU A 707 -20.49 21.13 19.65
C LEU A 707 -21.53 21.40 20.75
N ALA A 708 -22.81 21.12 20.49
CA ALA A 708 -23.87 21.24 21.49
C ALA A 708 -23.67 20.23 22.65
N ASP A 709 -23.25 19.01 22.35
CA ASP A 709 -22.91 17.99 23.35
C ASP A 709 -21.68 18.37 24.20
N VAL A 710 -20.68 18.99 23.58
CA VAL A 710 -19.48 19.54 24.24
C VAL A 710 -19.86 20.69 25.17
N ALA A 711 -20.74 21.59 24.74
CA ALA A 711 -21.27 22.67 25.58
C ALA A 711 -22.06 22.14 26.79
N LEU A 712 -22.85 21.07 26.59
CA LEU A 712 -23.56 20.39 27.67
C LEU A 712 -22.61 19.86 28.75
N GLU A 713 -21.46 19.29 28.36
CA GLU A 713 -20.51 18.77 29.35
C GLU A 713 -19.79 19.87 30.12
N ASN A 714 -19.52 21.01 29.46
CA ASN A 714 -19.04 22.21 30.13
C ASN A 714 -20.10 22.88 31.01
N ASN A 715 -21.28 22.28 31.17
CA ASN A 715 -22.41 22.79 31.94
C ASN A 715 -22.92 24.15 31.43
N GLU A 716 -22.71 24.44 30.14
CA GLU A 716 -23.18 25.65 29.45
C GLU A 716 -24.60 25.44 28.89
N LEU A 717 -25.57 25.14 29.76
CA LEU A 717 -26.92 24.71 29.38
C LEU A 717 -27.62 25.66 28.39
N ASN A 718 -27.52 26.98 28.60
CA ASN A 718 -28.12 27.97 27.70
C ASN A 718 -27.50 27.95 26.30
N ARG A 719 -26.18 27.76 26.21
CA ARG A 719 -25.47 27.70 24.92
C ARG A 719 -25.83 26.43 24.17
N ALA A 720 -25.85 25.30 24.87
CA ALA A 720 -26.31 24.04 24.31
C ALA A 720 -27.77 24.11 23.85
N GLU A 721 -28.67 24.72 24.63
CA GLU A 721 -30.08 24.87 24.27
C GLU A 721 -30.25 25.68 22.98
N ASN A 722 -29.51 26.79 22.84
CA ASN A 722 -29.54 27.61 21.61
C ASN A 722 -29.07 26.79 20.40
N LEU A 723 -27.93 26.10 20.52
CA LEU A 723 -27.39 25.27 19.44
C LEU A 723 -28.36 24.15 19.03
N PHE A 724 -28.95 23.44 20.00
CA PHE A 724 -29.91 22.39 19.70
C PHE A 724 -31.23 22.94 19.13
N SER A 725 -31.68 24.12 19.56
CA SER A 725 -32.91 24.74 19.02
C SER A 725 -32.74 25.13 17.56
N ASP A 726 -31.61 25.75 17.20
CA ASP A 726 -31.27 26.08 15.82
C ASP A 726 -31.17 24.83 14.93
N LEU A 727 -30.60 23.75 15.49
CA LEU A 727 -30.52 22.45 14.82
C LEU A 727 -31.89 21.78 14.69
N ALA A 728 -32.81 21.93 15.65
CA ALA A 728 -34.13 21.32 15.57
C ALA A 728 -34.93 21.86 14.37
N GLU A 729 -34.95 23.18 14.18
CA GLU A 729 -35.60 23.81 13.02
C GLU A 729 -35.00 23.32 11.70
N THR A 730 -33.66 23.29 11.64
CA THR A 730 -32.95 22.80 10.47
C THR A 730 -33.29 21.33 10.21
N GLY A 731 -33.23 20.47 11.23
CA GLY A 731 -33.47 19.04 11.09
C GLY A 731 -34.90 18.72 10.67
N GLU A 732 -35.90 19.46 11.15
CA GLU A 732 -37.30 19.34 10.70
C GLU A 732 -37.45 19.75 9.23
N ARG A 733 -36.91 20.92 8.84
CA ARG A 733 -36.92 21.40 7.45
C ARG A 733 -36.25 20.40 6.50
N ARG A 734 -35.16 19.77 6.96
CA ARG A 734 -34.37 18.78 6.22
C ARG A 734 -34.91 17.35 6.30
N GLN A 735 -35.92 17.12 7.14
CA GLN A 735 -36.50 15.81 7.43
C GLN A 735 -35.46 14.77 7.89
N PHE A 736 -34.48 15.18 8.69
CA PHE A 736 -33.53 14.24 9.27
C PHE A 736 -34.19 13.38 10.33
N ARG A 737 -33.76 12.12 10.44
CA ARG A 737 -34.31 11.16 11.41
C ARG A 737 -33.42 10.96 12.64
N ILE A 738 -32.33 10.21 12.49
CA ILE A 738 -31.40 9.88 13.58
C ILE A 738 -30.78 11.14 14.21
N PRO A 739 -30.13 12.06 13.46
CA PRO A 739 -29.46 13.18 14.10
C PRO A 739 -30.47 14.18 14.70
N LEU A 740 -31.67 14.33 14.12
CA LEU A 740 -32.75 15.13 14.73
C LEU A 740 -33.26 14.51 16.04
N SER A 741 -33.34 13.18 16.13
CA SER A 741 -33.66 12.50 17.39
C SER A 741 -32.65 12.85 18.48
N MET A 742 -31.35 12.85 18.17
CA MET A 742 -30.31 13.19 19.15
C MET A 742 -30.36 14.67 19.58
N VAL A 743 -30.76 15.57 18.68
CA VAL A 743 -31.04 16.98 19.02
C VAL A 743 -32.22 17.09 19.99
N TYR A 744 -33.32 16.38 19.71
CA TYR A 744 -34.47 16.36 20.62
C TYR A 744 -34.17 15.72 21.96
N PHE A 745 -33.31 14.70 21.98
CA PHE A 745 -32.81 14.09 23.21
C PHE A 745 -32.02 15.12 24.05
N GLY A 746 -31.14 15.91 23.43
CA GLY A 746 -30.40 16.98 24.09
C GLY A 746 -31.32 18.05 24.69
N LEU A 747 -32.30 18.54 23.93
CA LEU A 747 -33.32 19.48 24.41
C LEU A 747 -34.14 18.90 25.56
N ALA A 748 -34.56 17.64 25.44
CA ALA A 748 -35.30 16.94 26.49
C ALA A 748 -34.50 16.90 27.79
N TYR A 749 -33.23 16.52 27.73
CA TYR A 749 -32.35 16.52 28.90
C TYR A 749 -32.25 17.92 29.53
N ILE A 750 -31.95 18.96 28.74
CA ILE A 750 -31.81 20.34 29.23
C ILE A 750 -33.09 20.80 29.95
N HIS A 751 -34.26 20.58 29.36
CA HIS A 751 -35.53 21.00 29.96
C HIS A 751 -35.88 20.21 31.22
N LEU A 752 -35.60 18.90 31.24
CA LEU A 752 -35.82 18.05 32.42
C LEU A 752 -34.95 18.48 33.61
N VAL A 753 -33.69 18.89 33.38
CA VAL A 753 -32.80 19.37 34.44
C VAL A 753 -33.01 20.86 34.79
N SER A 754 -33.72 21.61 33.95
CA SER A 754 -34.03 23.05 34.14
C SER A 754 -35.45 23.30 34.67
N ASP A 755 -36.06 22.32 35.36
CA ASP A 755 -37.40 22.38 35.95
C ASP A 755 -38.55 22.64 34.94
N ARG A 756 -38.31 22.36 33.65
CA ARG A 756 -39.30 22.46 32.55
C ARG A 756 -39.78 21.06 32.15
N LYS A 757 -40.38 20.34 33.10
CA LYS A 757 -40.68 18.90 32.94
C LYS A 757 -41.62 18.57 31.76
N GLU A 758 -42.66 19.36 31.55
CA GLU A 758 -43.65 19.10 30.49
C GLU A 758 -43.03 19.22 29.09
N THR A 759 -42.28 20.30 28.82
CA THR A 759 -41.58 20.48 27.54
C THR A 759 -40.47 19.45 27.36
N GLY A 760 -39.77 19.10 28.45
CA GLY A 760 -38.77 18.04 28.44
C GLY A 760 -39.33 16.67 28.04
N ILE A 761 -40.51 16.29 28.56
CA ILE A 761 -41.21 15.07 28.16
C ILE A 761 -41.64 15.14 26.69
N GLN A 762 -42.19 16.26 26.23
CA GLN A 762 -42.59 16.44 24.83
C GLN A 762 -41.41 16.21 23.87
N HIS A 763 -40.25 16.80 24.16
CA HIS A 763 -39.04 16.57 23.37
C HIS A 763 -38.52 15.14 23.47
N ALA A 764 -38.61 14.51 24.65
CA ALA A 764 -38.24 13.10 24.81
C ALA A 764 -39.12 12.18 23.94
N CYS A 765 -40.43 12.46 23.86
CA CYS A 765 -41.35 11.71 23.00
C CYS A 765 -40.97 11.86 21.52
N LYS A 766 -40.71 13.09 21.06
CA LYS A 766 -40.22 13.34 19.68
C LYS A 766 -38.92 12.59 19.39
N ALA A 767 -37.98 12.58 20.34
CA ALA A 767 -36.74 11.83 20.19
C ALA A 767 -37.00 10.33 20.03
N LEU A 768 -37.87 9.75 20.87
CA LEU A 768 -38.24 8.34 20.84
C LEU A 768 -38.94 7.95 19.53
N GLU A 769 -39.92 8.73 19.07
CA GLU A 769 -40.68 8.50 17.83
C GLU A 769 -39.76 8.40 16.60
N LEU A 770 -38.71 9.22 16.55
CA LEU A 770 -37.75 9.22 15.46
C LEU A 770 -36.77 8.04 15.51
N ILE A 771 -36.25 7.70 16.69
CA ILE A 771 -35.17 6.70 16.85
C ILE A 771 -35.67 5.27 16.94
N GLU A 772 -36.82 5.04 17.58
CA GLU A 772 -37.29 3.68 17.90
C GLU A 772 -37.41 2.79 16.66
N PRO A 773 -37.98 3.24 15.52
CA PRO A 773 -38.09 2.42 14.33
C PRO A 773 -36.75 2.07 13.67
N THR A 774 -35.68 2.83 13.98
CA THR A 774 -34.32 2.59 13.44
C THR A 774 -33.57 1.52 14.24
N LYS A 775 -34.05 1.18 15.44
CA LYS A 775 -33.41 0.27 16.41
C LYS A 775 -32.02 0.72 16.86
N ALA A 776 -31.67 2.00 16.73
CA ALA A 776 -30.37 2.53 17.11
C ALA A 776 -30.22 2.74 18.63
N PHE A 777 -30.39 1.68 19.43
CA PHE A 777 -30.36 1.74 20.90
C PHE A 777 -29.03 2.27 21.44
N GLN A 778 -27.92 1.96 20.76
CA GLN A 778 -26.59 2.36 21.21
C GLN A 778 -26.44 3.88 21.33
N LEU A 779 -27.12 4.66 20.49
CA LEU A 779 -27.03 6.13 20.54
C LEU A 779 -27.63 6.72 21.81
N PHE A 780 -28.70 6.12 22.35
CA PHE A 780 -29.21 6.51 23.66
C PHE A 780 -28.26 6.00 24.76
N ILE A 781 -27.74 4.77 24.66
CA ILE A 781 -26.80 4.23 25.66
C ILE A 781 -25.53 5.10 25.77
N ASP A 782 -25.00 5.58 24.65
CA ASP A 782 -23.82 6.47 24.56
C ASP A 782 -23.97 7.77 25.37
N GLN A 783 -25.20 8.20 25.70
CA GLN A 783 -25.49 9.42 26.46
C GLN A 783 -25.40 9.23 27.99
N GLY A 784 -25.14 8.01 28.46
CA GLY A 784 -24.85 7.74 29.87
C GLY A 784 -25.93 8.23 30.84
N GLU A 785 -25.56 9.08 31.80
CA GLU A 785 -26.48 9.56 32.84
C GLU A 785 -27.59 10.46 32.27
N ARG A 786 -27.34 11.18 31.17
CA ARG A 786 -28.37 11.96 30.48
C ARG A 786 -29.52 11.05 30.03
N SER A 787 -29.18 9.84 29.56
CA SER A 787 -30.16 8.83 29.18
C SER A 787 -30.97 8.30 30.35
N ARG A 788 -30.39 8.21 31.54
CA ARG A 788 -31.15 7.83 32.73
C ARG A 788 -32.26 8.86 33.03
N VAL A 789 -31.94 10.15 32.94
CA VAL A 789 -32.91 11.24 33.16
C VAL A 789 -34.03 11.20 32.11
N VAL A 790 -33.68 11.18 30.83
CA VAL A 790 -34.66 11.20 29.73
C VAL A 790 -35.52 9.94 29.71
N CYS A 791 -34.91 8.76 29.84
CA CYS A 791 -35.65 7.49 29.83
C CYS A 791 -36.57 7.34 31.04
N HIS A 792 -36.17 7.78 32.24
CA HIS A 792 -37.07 7.77 33.40
C HIS A 792 -38.27 8.70 33.21
N ALA A 793 -38.07 9.90 32.65
CA ALA A 793 -39.17 10.81 32.35
C ALA A 793 -40.17 10.20 31.36
N LEU A 794 -39.68 9.46 30.34
CA LEU A 794 -40.53 8.71 29.40
C LEU A 794 -41.32 7.59 30.12
N VAL A 795 -40.69 6.82 31.00
CA VAL A 795 -41.37 5.77 31.79
C VAL A 795 -42.44 6.38 32.71
N GLU A 796 -42.14 7.50 33.38
CA GLU A 796 -43.10 8.22 34.22
C GLU A 796 -44.29 8.75 33.43
N ALA A 797 -44.06 9.18 32.19
CA ALA A 797 -45.09 9.60 31.24
C ALA A 797 -45.90 8.43 30.66
N GLY A 798 -45.61 7.18 31.07
CA GLY A 798 -46.36 5.98 30.69
C GLY A 798 -45.83 5.23 29.46
N TYR A 799 -44.71 5.68 28.87
CA TYR A 799 -44.10 4.98 27.74
C TYR A 799 -43.38 3.70 28.19
N LYS A 800 -43.72 2.59 27.56
CA LYS A 800 -43.09 1.28 27.75
C LYS A 800 -42.93 0.60 26.41
N GLY A 801 -41.76 0.00 26.17
CA GLY A 801 -41.51 -0.72 24.94
C GLY A 801 -40.11 -1.35 24.92
N PRO A 802 -39.88 -2.32 24.03
CA PRO A 802 -38.62 -3.07 23.96
C PRO A 802 -37.39 -2.18 23.74
N PHE A 803 -37.56 -1.04 23.08
CA PHE A 803 -36.48 -0.07 22.88
C PHE A 803 -36.01 0.54 24.19
N LEU A 804 -36.95 1.07 24.97
CA LEU A 804 -36.66 1.74 26.23
C LEU A 804 -36.13 0.76 27.28
N GLU A 805 -36.71 -0.45 27.34
CA GLU A 805 -36.23 -1.54 28.21
C GLU A 805 -34.78 -1.89 27.90
N ARG A 806 -34.45 -2.12 26.62
CA ARG A 806 -33.10 -2.46 26.19
C ARG A 806 -32.09 -1.34 26.47
N VAL A 807 -32.47 -0.07 26.32
CA VAL A 807 -31.61 1.06 26.71
C VAL A 807 -31.36 1.02 28.21
N LEU A 808 -32.41 1.00 29.04
CA LEU A 808 -32.31 1.05 30.50
C LEU A 808 -31.52 -0.13 31.10
N GLU A 809 -31.69 -1.34 30.58
CA GLU A 809 -30.95 -2.53 30.99
C GLU A 809 -29.43 -2.42 30.76
N ASN A 810 -29.04 -1.64 29.75
CA ASN A 810 -27.65 -1.50 29.33
C ASN A 810 -27.02 -0.17 29.72
N LEU A 811 -27.75 0.69 30.46
CA LEU A 811 -27.17 1.87 31.08
C LEU A 811 -26.27 1.47 32.26
N PRO A 812 -25.06 2.05 32.40
CA PRO A 812 -24.21 1.79 33.56
C PRO A 812 -24.96 2.20 34.84
N GLY A 813 -25.16 1.25 35.78
CA GLY A 813 -26.01 1.38 36.98
C GLY A 813 -25.65 2.55 37.91
N LYS A 814 -26.59 2.96 38.79
CA LYS A 814 -26.42 3.99 39.84
C LYS A 814 -25.20 3.67 40.73
N LYS A 815 -24.03 4.17 40.32
CA LYS A 815 -22.93 4.54 41.18
C LYS A 815 -22.69 6.02 40.88
N LYS A 816 -22.29 6.78 41.91
CA LYS A 816 -21.61 8.09 41.77
C LYS A 816 -20.72 8.07 40.52
N PRO A 817 -20.52 9.23 39.84
CA PRO A 817 -19.73 9.32 38.61
C PRO A 817 -18.59 8.35 38.75
N ILE A 818 -18.62 7.35 37.88
CA ILE A 818 -17.60 6.32 37.87
C ILE A 818 -16.33 7.13 37.59
N THR A 819 -15.61 7.49 38.64
CA THR A 819 -14.16 7.47 38.60
C THR A 819 -13.90 6.08 38.11
N ILE A 820 -13.71 5.97 36.79
CA ILE A 820 -13.28 4.74 36.15
C ILE A 820 -12.02 4.44 36.94
N THR A 821 -12.14 3.50 37.88
CA THR A 821 -10.98 2.85 38.42
C THR A 821 -10.53 2.04 37.24
N ILE A 822 -9.56 2.64 36.57
CA ILE A 822 -9.04 2.27 35.30
C ILE A 822 -8.58 0.81 35.43
N ALA A 823 -9.28 -0.10 34.78
CA ALA A 823 -8.66 -1.33 34.32
C ALA A 823 -8.09 -1.03 32.92
N ASN A 824 -7.21 -0.04 32.75
CA ASN A 824 -5.75 -0.24 32.68
C ASN A 824 -5.35 -1.48 33.43
N GLN A 825 -5.61 -2.61 32.82
CA GLN A 825 -4.56 -3.60 32.88
C GLN A 825 -3.61 -3.22 31.77
N SER A 826 -2.55 -2.51 32.19
CA SER A 826 -1.28 -2.67 31.52
C SER A 826 -1.07 -4.15 31.29
N VAL A 827 -0.93 -4.53 30.03
CA VAL A 827 -0.64 -5.92 29.69
C VAL A 827 0.80 -6.21 30.05
N ILE A 828 1.64 -5.16 30.03
CA ILE A 828 3.07 -5.22 30.31
C ILE A 828 3.45 -4.18 31.38
N ASN A 829 4.05 -4.63 32.49
CA ASN A 829 4.65 -3.76 33.49
C ASN A 829 6.18 -3.75 33.30
N ILE A 830 6.80 -2.59 33.30
CA ILE A 830 8.24 -2.43 33.07
C ILE A 830 8.86 -1.70 34.26
N LYS A 831 9.93 -2.30 34.80
CA LYS A 831 10.82 -1.66 35.77
C LYS A 831 12.09 -1.23 35.07
N THR A 832 12.38 0.05 35.12
CA THR A 832 13.54 0.70 34.50
C THR A 832 14.42 1.41 35.52
N LEU A 833 13.95 1.72 36.73
CA LEU A 833 14.74 2.33 37.81
C LEU A 833 15.50 1.22 38.56
N GLY A 834 16.73 0.93 38.13
CA GLY A 834 17.52 -0.22 38.55
C GLY A 834 17.69 -1.23 37.42
N THR A 835 17.69 -2.53 37.72
CA THR A 835 17.80 -3.57 36.70
C THR A 835 16.56 -3.58 35.80
N PHE A 836 16.74 -3.62 34.48
CA PHE A 836 15.63 -3.60 33.52
C PHE A 836 14.82 -4.90 33.56
N GLN A 837 13.58 -4.84 34.04
CA GLN A 837 12.68 -5.99 34.16
C GLN A 837 11.37 -5.74 33.41
N VAL A 838 10.84 -6.78 32.79
CA VAL A 838 9.60 -6.72 32.00
C VAL A 838 8.69 -7.83 32.48
N PHE A 839 7.47 -7.48 32.86
CA PHE A 839 6.46 -8.39 33.37
C PHE A 839 5.26 -8.40 32.44
N ALA A 840 4.76 -9.57 32.12
CA ALA A 840 3.48 -9.74 31.44
C ALA A 840 2.43 -10.13 32.49
N GLY A 841 1.53 -9.21 32.84
CA GLY A 841 0.73 -9.36 34.06
C GLY A 841 1.62 -9.41 35.31
N ASN A 842 1.60 -10.54 36.04
CA ASN A 842 2.38 -10.77 37.25
C ASN A 842 3.64 -11.63 37.05
N GLU A 843 3.89 -12.13 35.83
CA GLU A 843 5.04 -12.99 35.54
C GLU A 843 6.17 -12.20 34.87
N GLU A 844 7.39 -12.32 35.39
CA GLU A 844 8.58 -11.75 34.76
C GLU A 844 8.92 -12.53 33.48
N ILE A 845 9.14 -11.81 32.38
CA ILE A 845 9.59 -12.38 31.12
C ILE A 845 11.05 -12.83 31.29
N SER A 846 11.25 -14.15 31.41
CA SER A 846 12.56 -14.77 31.62
C SER A 846 13.56 -14.44 30.50
N GLN A 847 14.87 -14.52 30.81
CA GLN A 847 15.93 -14.31 29.80
C GLN A 847 15.82 -15.29 28.61
N GLU A 848 15.32 -16.50 28.83
CA GLU A 848 15.12 -17.51 27.78
C GLU A 848 14.03 -17.10 26.77
N ARG A 849 13.03 -16.33 27.20
CA ARG A 849 11.97 -15.79 26.33
C ARG A 849 12.46 -14.60 25.49
N TRP A 850 13.55 -13.96 25.90
CA TRP A 850 14.28 -12.97 25.10
C TRP A 850 15.23 -13.66 24.12
N VAL A 851 14.69 -14.15 22.99
CA VAL A 851 15.45 -14.83 21.91
C VAL A 851 16.56 -13.95 21.28
N SER A 852 16.59 -12.65 21.59
CA SER A 852 17.60 -11.71 21.12
C SER A 852 17.85 -10.61 22.14
N THR A 853 19.11 -10.38 22.51
CA THR A 853 19.53 -9.20 23.28
C THR A 853 19.11 -7.90 22.58
N LYS A 854 19.23 -7.84 21.25
CA LYS A 854 18.79 -6.68 20.46
C LYS A 854 17.28 -6.42 20.51
N ALA A 855 16.45 -7.45 20.70
CA ALA A 855 15.01 -7.24 20.88
C ALA A 855 14.69 -6.59 22.24
N ARG A 856 15.43 -6.99 23.29
CA ARG A 856 15.33 -6.40 24.63
C ARG A 856 15.85 -4.95 24.64
N ASP A 857 16.98 -4.70 23.97
CA ASP A 857 17.56 -3.35 23.82
C ASP A 857 16.62 -2.43 23.04
N MET A 858 15.93 -2.97 22.03
CA MET A 858 14.96 -2.22 21.25
C MET A 858 13.71 -1.86 22.04
N LEU A 859 13.25 -2.73 22.94
CA LEU A 859 12.20 -2.34 23.88
C LEU A 859 12.67 -1.21 24.79
N ALA A 860 13.86 -1.33 25.39
CA ALA A 860 14.42 -0.29 26.25
C ALA A 860 14.51 1.06 25.52
N TYR A 861 14.97 1.05 24.26
CA TYR A 861 14.99 2.23 23.40
C TYR A 861 13.60 2.84 23.19
N PHE A 862 12.60 2.02 22.83
CA PHE A 862 11.22 2.50 22.67
C PHE A 862 10.62 3.04 23.98
N ILE A 863 11.00 2.50 25.15
CA ILE A 863 10.57 3.01 26.45
C ILE A 863 11.22 4.37 26.77
N THR A 864 12.50 4.54 26.45
CA THR A 864 13.17 5.84 26.63
C THR A 864 12.52 6.93 25.76
N PHE A 865 12.15 6.59 24.51
CA PHE A 865 11.54 7.52 23.55
C PHE A 865 10.02 7.34 23.38
N ARG A 866 9.33 6.89 24.43
CA ARG A 866 7.90 6.48 24.40
C ARG A 866 6.89 7.55 23.97
N GLY A 867 7.29 8.81 23.94
CA GLY A 867 6.49 9.94 23.45
C GLY A 867 6.72 10.30 21.98
N GLU A 868 7.63 9.62 21.28
CA GLU A 868 8.05 9.96 19.92
C GLU A 868 7.61 8.89 18.89
N ARG A 869 7.38 9.33 17.65
CA ARG A 869 7.36 8.46 16.47
C ARG A 869 8.80 8.25 16.01
N ILE A 870 9.22 7.00 15.89
CA ILE A 870 10.63 6.68 15.62
C ILE A 870 10.77 5.93 14.29
N PRO A 871 11.46 6.52 13.30
CA PRO A 871 11.82 5.84 12.06
C PRO A 871 12.69 4.59 12.31
N ALA A 872 12.52 3.55 11.48
CA ALA A 872 13.23 2.27 11.63
C ALA A 872 14.77 2.42 11.58
N ASP A 873 15.25 3.30 10.70
CA ASP A 873 16.65 3.69 10.51
C ASP A 873 17.23 4.36 11.76
N ARG A 874 16.48 5.24 12.44
CA ARG A 874 16.92 5.85 13.71
C ARG A 874 17.07 4.81 14.83
N VAL A 875 16.13 3.85 14.93
CA VAL A 875 16.24 2.74 15.89
C VAL A 875 17.44 1.85 15.56
N PHE A 876 17.65 1.57 14.27
CA PHE A 876 18.76 0.76 13.80
C PHE A 876 20.12 1.39 14.16
N ASP A 877 20.32 2.66 13.80
CA ASP A 877 21.58 3.38 14.04
C ASP A 877 21.92 3.52 15.53
N SER A 878 20.89 3.55 16.39
CA SER A 878 21.05 3.73 17.84
C SER A 878 21.35 2.44 18.61
N ILE A 879 21.06 1.27 18.02
CA ILE A 879 21.17 -0.03 18.71
C ILE A 879 22.24 -0.92 18.07
N TRP A 880 22.49 -0.80 16.77
CA TRP A 880 23.50 -1.60 16.06
C TRP A 880 24.77 -0.79 15.81
N SER A 881 25.93 -1.34 16.21
CA SER A 881 27.24 -0.69 16.09
C SER A 881 27.89 -0.85 14.70
N GLU A 882 27.38 -1.74 13.84
CA GLU A 882 27.91 -2.00 12.50
C GLU A 882 27.16 -1.17 11.44
N LYS A 883 27.86 -0.22 10.80
CA LYS A 883 27.32 0.54 9.66
C LYS A 883 27.45 -0.28 8.37
N GLY A 884 26.34 -0.78 7.84
CA GLY A 884 26.27 -1.48 6.56
C GLY A 884 24.83 -1.79 6.14
N GLY A 885 24.53 -1.69 4.84
CA GLY A 885 23.19 -1.62 4.22
C GLY A 885 22.23 -2.82 4.34
N ARG A 886 22.25 -3.58 5.45
CA ARG A 886 21.25 -4.60 5.82
C ARG A 886 20.42 -4.21 7.05
N GLY A 887 20.32 -2.91 7.35
CA GLY A 887 19.75 -2.43 8.62
C GLY A 887 18.27 -2.73 8.83
N LEU A 888 17.44 -2.58 7.80
CA LEU A 888 16.00 -2.84 7.91
C LEU A 888 15.68 -4.31 8.24
N THR A 889 16.41 -5.26 7.66
CA THR A 889 16.18 -6.69 7.90
C THR A 889 16.54 -7.08 9.33
N ALA A 890 17.66 -6.56 9.85
CA ALA A 890 18.06 -6.78 11.24
C ALA A 890 17.06 -6.16 12.24
N PHE A 891 16.58 -4.94 11.93
CA PHE A 891 15.52 -4.27 12.68
C PHE A 891 14.23 -5.08 12.70
N HIS A 892 13.69 -5.46 11.54
CA HIS A 892 12.43 -6.22 11.46
C HIS A 892 12.54 -7.60 12.11
N THR A 893 13.70 -8.24 12.04
CA THR A 893 13.96 -9.51 12.74
C THR A 893 13.93 -9.31 14.26
N ALA A 894 14.60 -8.27 14.77
CA ALA A 894 14.55 -7.93 16.19
C ALA A 894 13.14 -7.51 16.64
N LEU A 895 12.38 -6.82 15.78
CA LEU A 895 10.99 -6.44 16.03
C LEU A 895 10.04 -7.63 16.08
N SER A 896 10.18 -8.59 15.19
CA SER A 896 9.41 -9.84 15.24
C SER A 896 9.69 -10.61 16.54
N ARG A 897 10.97 -10.71 16.93
CA ARG A 897 11.37 -11.33 18.20
C ARG A 897 10.88 -10.57 19.42
N LEU A 898 10.90 -9.23 19.40
CA LEU A 898 10.31 -8.39 20.44
C LEU A 898 8.81 -8.66 20.58
N ARG A 899 8.07 -8.64 19.47
CA ARG A 899 6.62 -8.90 19.46
C ARG A 899 6.30 -10.30 19.98
N SER A 900 7.12 -11.30 19.63
CA SER A 900 6.99 -12.66 20.12
C SER A 900 7.27 -12.77 21.62
N ALA A 901 8.33 -12.11 22.12
CA ALA A 901 8.68 -12.12 23.54
C ALA A 901 7.57 -11.52 24.41
N LEU A 902 6.91 -10.46 23.94
CA LEU A 902 5.81 -9.79 24.65
C LEU A 902 4.42 -10.45 24.45
N LYS A 903 4.32 -11.52 23.67
CA LYS A 903 3.05 -12.18 23.35
C LYS A 903 2.55 -12.99 24.56
N THR A 904 1.34 -12.69 25.04
CA THR A 904 0.68 -13.34 26.20
C THR A 904 -0.39 -14.38 25.83
N GLY A 905 -0.64 -14.61 24.53
CA GLY A 905 -1.61 -15.59 24.02
C GLY A 905 -1.86 -15.43 22.51
N GLU A 906 -2.75 -16.23 21.91
CA GLU A 906 -3.04 -16.18 20.46
C GLU A 906 -3.65 -14.83 20.01
N ASN A 907 -4.41 -14.16 20.89
CA ASN A 907 -5.05 -12.86 20.66
C ASN A 907 -4.34 -11.68 21.32
N SER A 908 -3.02 -11.72 21.50
CA SER A 908 -2.29 -10.60 22.11
C SER A 908 -2.40 -9.33 21.25
N PRO A 909 -2.71 -8.16 21.86
CA PRO A 909 -2.80 -6.90 21.14
C PRO A 909 -1.45 -6.50 20.54
N ARG A 910 -1.46 -5.70 19.48
CA ARG A 910 -0.22 -5.12 18.91
C ARG A 910 0.33 -4.07 19.86
N LEU A 911 1.42 -4.40 20.55
CA LEU A 911 2.07 -3.51 21.53
C LEU A 911 3.03 -2.48 20.90
N ILE A 912 3.56 -2.79 19.71
CA ILE A 912 4.39 -1.87 18.91
C ILE A 912 3.63 -1.51 17.63
N LEU A 913 3.19 -0.26 17.56
CA LEU A 913 2.39 0.30 16.48
C LEU A 913 3.27 0.77 15.33
N VAL A 914 2.73 0.75 14.12
CA VAL A 914 3.39 1.22 12.89
C VAL A 914 2.45 2.18 12.19
N GLU A 915 2.90 3.42 11.98
CA GLU A 915 2.15 4.48 11.31
C GLU A 915 3.07 5.11 10.26
N ALA A 916 2.72 5.02 8.98
CA ALA A 916 3.51 5.59 7.87
C ALA A 916 5.01 5.17 7.84
N GLY A 917 5.36 4.02 8.42
CA GLY A 917 6.75 3.54 8.49
C GLY A 917 7.49 3.90 9.78
N ASP A 918 6.88 4.69 10.66
CA ASP A 918 7.40 5.02 11.99
C ASP A 918 6.84 4.09 13.06
N TYR A 919 7.65 3.86 14.10
CA TYR A 919 7.37 2.93 15.18
C TYR A 919 7.19 3.65 16.51
N ARG A 920 6.21 3.21 17.30
CA ARG A 920 5.98 3.67 18.67
C ARG A 920 5.37 2.57 19.53
N ILE A 921 5.50 2.68 20.85
CA ILE A 921 4.76 1.81 21.77
C ILE A 921 3.30 2.27 21.88
N ASP A 922 2.40 1.32 22.08
CA ASP A 922 1.05 1.63 22.54
C ASP A 922 1.09 1.93 24.05
N ALA A 923 1.38 3.18 24.42
CA ALA A 923 1.60 3.59 25.82
C ALA A 923 0.47 3.17 26.77
N ALA A 924 -0.78 3.06 26.29
CA ALA A 924 -1.93 2.63 27.09
C ALA A 924 -1.83 1.16 27.58
N ARG A 925 -0.92 0.37 27.01
CA ARG A 925 -0.72 -1.06 27.34
C ARG A 925 0.50 -1.29 28.24
N PHE A 926 1.27 -0.25 28.56
CA PHE A 926 2.46 -0.31 29.39
C PHE A 926 2.26 0.47 30.70
N THR A 927 2.69 -0.09 31.81
CA THR A 927 2.97 0.68 33.03
C THR A 927 4.47 0.67 33.25
N ILE A 928 5.06 1.87 33.36
CA ILE A 928 6.51 2.05 33.41
C ILE A 928 6.81 2.84 34.69
N ASP A 929 7.71 2.33 35.51
CA ASP A 929 8.04 2.93 36.82
C ASP A 929 8.57 4.37 36.76
N ILE A 930 9.21 4.78 35.66
CA ILE A 930 9.60 6.19 35.47
C ILE A 930 8.40 7.12 35.31
N ASP A 931 7.31 6.66 34.69
CA ASP A 931 6.10 7.47 34.57
C ASP A 931 5.42 7.64 35.93
N GLU A 932 5.43 6.58 36.77
CA GLU A 932 4.97 6.65 38.15
C GLU A 932 5.82 7.60 39.00
N PHE A 933 7.14 7.56 38.81
CA PHE A 933 8.09 8.44 39.47
C PHE A 933 7.86 9.91 39.08
N ASP A 934 7.85 10.21 37.78
CA ASP A 934 7.62 11.58 37.27
C ASP A 934 6.23 12.11 37.69
N ALA A 935 5.20 11.26 37.69
CA ALA A 935 3.86 11.63 38.16
C ALA A 935 3.82 11.96 39.67
N ALA A 936 4.53 11.19 40.51
CA ALA A 936 4.63 11.48 41.93
C ALA A 936 5.34 12.84 42.18
N LEU A 937 6.39 13.14 41.42
CA LEU A 937 7.08 14.43 41.50
C LEU A 937 6.24 15.61 41.02
N ALA A 938 5.52 15.44 39.91
CA ALA A 938 4.62 16.47 39.40
C ALA A 938 3.53 16.80 40.42
N LYS A 939 2.95 15.78 41.07
CA LYS A 939 1.97 15.96 42.16
C LYS A 939 2.58 16.63 43.38
N ALA A 940 3.80 16.25 43.78
CA ALA A 940 4.49 16.87 44.91
C ALA A 940 4.74 18.37 44.66
N ARG A 941 5.14 18.74 43.44
CA ARG A 941 5.38 20.15 43.06
C ARG A 941 4.10 20.97 42.95
N ALA A 942 2.98 20.34 42.59
CA ALA A 942 1.69 21.01 42.45
C ALA A 942 0.89 21.08 43.77
N SER A 943 1.26 20.28 44.77
CA SER A 943 0.58 20.24 46.07
C SER A 943 0.91 21.48 46.90
N THR A 944 -0.12 22.09 47.47
CA THR A 944 -0.01 23.22 48.40
C THR A 944 -0.08 22.79 49.87
N ASP A 945 -0.40 21.52 50.14
CA ASP A 945 -0.40 20.92 51.47
C ASP A 945 0.96 20.26 51.75
N ASP A 946 1.64 20.74 52.79
CA ASP A 946 3.02 20.37 53.12
C ASP A 946 3.19 18.90 53.54
N GLU A 947 2.26 18.33 54.33
CA GLU A 947 2.32 16.90 54.71
C GLU A 947 1.94 15.99 53.53
N ALA A 948 1.03 16.43 52.66
CA ALA A 948 0.73 15.71 51.42
C ALA A 948 1.92 15.73 50.44
N THR A 949 2.61 16.87 50.33
CA THR A 949 3.82 17.04 49.52
C THR A 949 4.94 16.12 50.01
N ALA A 950 5.15 16.02 51.32
CA ALA A 950 6.15 15.11 51.90
C ALA A 950 5.89 13.64 51.55
N ARG A 951 4.64 13.16 51.69
CA ARG A 951 4.27 11.78 51.32
C ARG A 951 4.49 11.48 49.84
N LEU A 952 4.23 12.44 48.97
CA LEU A 952 4.44 12.29 47.52
C LEU A 952 5.93 12.22 47.17
N TYR A 953 6.79 13.01 47.83
CA TYR A 953 8.23 12.87 47.69
C TYR A 953 8.73 11.52 48.22
N GLU A 954 8.21 11.05 49.36
CA GLU A 954 8.55 9.73 49.90
C GLU A 954 8.14 8.61 48.94
N GLN A 955 6.96 8.71 48.31
CA GLN A 955 6.51 7.79 47.28
C GLN A 955 7.48 7.77 46.07
N ALA A 956 7.87 8.93 45.56
CA ALA A 956 8.82 9.02 44.45
C ALA A 956 10.19 8.42 44.82
N ILE A 957 10.70 8.72 46.02
CA ILE A 957 11.95 8.18 46.54
C ILE A 957 11.89 6.65 46.63
N ASN A 958 10.75 6.09 47.03
CA ASN A 958 10.55 4.64 47.14
C ASN A 958 10.47 3.93 45.78
N LEU A 959 10.06 4.62 44.71
CA LEU A 959 10.05 4.08 43.35
C LEU A 959 11.46 4.00 42.73
N TYR A 960 12.37 4.90 43.12
CA TYR A 960 13.74 4.91 42.62
C TYR A 960 14.60 3.83 43.31
N LYS A 961 14.71 2.65 42.69
CA LYS A 961 15.48 1.52 43.23
C LYS A 961 16.95 1.47 42.78
N GLY A 962 17.32 2.24 41.77
CA GLY A 962 18.69 2.29 41.23
C GLY A 962 18.78 3.13 39.96
N GLU A 963 19.96 3.16 39.35
CA GLU A 963 20.22 3.88 38.10
C GLU A 963 19.30 3.41 36.98
N TYR A 964 18.79 4.34 36.16
CA TYR A 964 17.91 4.03 35.03
C TYR A 964 18.57 3.08 34.03
N LEU A 965 17.90 1.98 33.68
CA LEU A 965 18.39 0.91 32.81
C LEU A 965 19.80 0.44 33.20
N GLN A 966 19.96 0.03 34.46
CA GLN A 966 21.24 -0.46 34.99
C GLN A 966 21.80 -1.60 34.10
N ASN A 967 23.11 -1.56 33.83
CA ASN A 967 23.84 -2.46 32.94
C ASN A 967 23.58 -2.30 31.42
N PHE A 968 22.89 -1.23 31.01
CA PHE A 968 22.88 -0.80 29.61
C PHE A 968 23.96 0.27 29.36
N TYR A 969 24.63 0.20 28.21
CA TYR A 969 25.78 1.05 27.87
C TYR A 969 25.60 1.76 26.51
N TYR A 970 24.41 2.30 26.27
CA TYR A 970 24.10 3.05 25.05
C TYR A 970 24.09 4.56 25.29
N ASP A 971 24.59 5.34 24.33
CA ASP A 971 24.74 6.80 24.44
C ASP A 971 23.41 7.53 24.71
N TRP A 972 22.31 7.02 24.13
CA TRP A 972 20.97 7.60 24.27
C TRP A 972 20.40 7.48 25.70
N ILE A 973 21.02 6.72 26.60
CA ILE A 973 20.53 6.52 27.97
C ILE A 973 21.03 7.61 28.92
N PHE A 974 22.23 8.13 28.69
CA PHE A 974 22.90 9.05 29.64
C PHE A 974 22.11 10.34 29.94
N PRO A 975 21.44 10.99 28.96
CA PRO A 975 20.62 12.16 29.27
C PRO A 975 19.49 11.85 30.26
N GLU A 976 18.81 10.72 30.07
CA GLU A 976 17.67 10.34 30.90
C GLU A 976 18.12 9.89 32.30
N ARG A 977 19.24 9.16 32.40
CA ARG A 977 19.89 8.87 33.68
C ARG A 977 20.21 10.13 34.47
N ARG A 978 20.82 11.13 33.82
CA ARG A 978 21.17 12.40 34.47
C ARG A 978 19.92 13.12 34.98
N ARG A 979 18.88 13.22 34.16
CA ARG A 979 17.60 13.84 34.53
C ARG A 979 16.98 13.18 35.76
N LEU A 980 16.87 11.85 35.74
CA LEU A 980 16.24 11.07 36.81
C LEU A 980 17.05 11.11 38.11
N THR A 981 18.38 11.02 38.03
CA THR A 981 19.25 11.15 39.21
C THR A 981 19.13 12.54 39.84
N GLN A 982 19.10 13.61 39.04
CA GLN A 982 18.88 14.97 39.56
C GLN A 982 17.50 15.13 40.19
N ALA A 983 16.46 14.57 39.58
CA ALA A 983 15.10 14.60 40.13
C ALA A 983 15.00 13.85 41.46
N TYR A 984 15.66 12.68 41.58
CA TYR A 984 15.73 11.91 42.82
C TYR A 984 16.48 12.65 43.93
N LEU A 985 17.65 13.24 43.63
CA LEU A 985 18.39 14.07 44.57
C LEU A 985 17.57 15.26 45.06
N GLY A 986 16.87 15.96 44.15
CA GLY A 986 15.97 17.05 44.49
C GLY A 986 14.84 16.62 45.41
N SER A 987 14.33 15.39 45.24
CA SER A 987 13.26 14.83 46.07
C SER A 987 13.73 14.49 47.48
N LEU A 988 14.91 13.87 47.60
CA LEU A 988 15.55 13.61 48.91
C LEU A 988 15.76 14.92 49.68
N ARG A 989 16.25 15.96 49.01
CA ARG A 989 16.46 17.27 49.62
C ARG A 989 15.15 17.92 50.06
N ALA A 990 14.14 17.95 49.20
CA ALA A 990 12.84 18.53 49.53
C ALA A 990 12.18 17.83 50.75
N LEU A 991 12.27 16.50 50.82
CA LEU A 991 11.76 15.74 51.97
C LEU A 991 12.61 15.97 53.22
N ALA A 992 13.93 16.08 53.10
CA ALA A 992 14.81 16.39 54.22
C ALA A 992 14.53 17.79 54.80
N ASP A 993 14.29 18.79 53.95
CA ASP A 993 13.92 20.15 54.34
C ASP A 993 12.58 20.16 55.09
N HIS A 994 11.59 19.40 54.62
CA HIS A 994 10.31 19.22 55.31
C HIS A 994 10.49 18.62 56.72
N HIS A 995 11.27 17.53 56.84
CA HIS A 995 11.54 16.93 58.15
C HIS A 995 12.31 17.87 59.08
N TYR A 996 13.24 18.66 58.56
CA TYR A 996 13.96 19.66 59.33
C TYR A 996 13.02 20.75 59.86
N ALA A 997 12.12 21.28 59.02
CA ALA A 997 11.13 22.29 59.42
C ALA A 997 10.18 21.77 60.52
N HIS A 998 9.89 20.48 60.53
CA HIS A 998 9.05 19.80 61.54
C HIS A 998 9.83 19.30 62.75
N GLN A 999 11.09 19.73 62.92
CA GLN A 999 11.98 19.35 64.02
C GLN A 999 12.30 17.84 64.10
N ARG A 1000 12.10 17.10 62.99
CA ARG A 1000 12.42 15.67 62.86
C ARG A 1000 13.86 15.50 62.33
N TYR A 1001 14.84 16.06 63.03
CA TYR A 1001 16.21 16.25 62.52
C TYR A 1001 16.93 14.94 62.14
N THR A 1002 16.73 13.85 62.89
CA THR A 1002 17.33 12.54 62.59
C THR A 1002 16.90 12.02 61.21
N HIS A 1003 15.62 12.15 60.85
CA HIS A 1003 15.10 11.71 59.55
C HIS A 1003 15.63 12.60 58.41
N SER A 1004 15.80 13.90 58.67
CA SER A 1004 16.44 14.82 57.72
C SER A 1004 17.88 14.42 57.43
N ILE A 1005 18.67 14.07 58.46
CA ILE A 1005 20.05 13.59 58.31
C ILE A 1005 20.10 12.31 57.47
N GLU A 1006 19.27 11.30 57.77
CA GLU A 1006 19.23 10.04 57.03
C GLU A 1006 18.96 10.24 55.52
N LEU A 1007 18.08 11.17 55.16
CA LEU A 1007 17.76 11.51 53.77
C LEU A 1007 18.90 12.26 53.06
N LEU A 1008 19.57 13.17 53.76
CA LEU A 1008 20.73 13.91 53.23
C LEU A 1008 21.95 12.99 53.07
N GLU A 1009 22.19 12.07 54.00
CA GLU A 1009 23.24 11.05 53.87
C GLU A 1009 22.99 10.12 52.68
N ARG A 1010 21.72 9.77 52.41
CA ARG A 1010 21.35 9.05 51.17
C ARG A 1010 21.69 9.84 49.91
N ALA A 1011 21.50 11.16 49.92
CA ALA A 1011 21.85 12.02 48.80
C ALA A 1011 23.39 12.11 48.60
N LEU A 1012 24.15 12.23 49.70
CA LEU A 1012 25.62 12.25 49.66
C LEU A 1012 26.24 10.94 49.18
N ARG A 1013 25.57 9.79 49.30
CA ARG A 1013 26.04 8.53 48.69
C ARG A 1013 26.05 8.56 47.16
N ILE A 1014 25.25 9.44 46.55
CA ILE A 1014 25.18 9.61 45.09
C ILE A 1014 26.13 10.71 44.64
N ASP A 1015 26.16 11.84 45.35
CA ASP A 1015 27.06 12.95 45.08
C ASP A 1015 27.63 13.50 46.40
N ASN A 1016 28.80 12.97 46.80
CA ASN A 1016 29.44 13.31 48.06
C ASN A 1016 30.19 14.65 48.03
N LEU A 1017 30.26 15.30 46.87
CA LEU A 1017 30.97 16.57 46.64
C LEU A 1017 30.06 17.79 46.82
N GLN A 1018 28.75 17.60 47.03
CA GLN A 1018 27.79 18.68 47.25
C GLN A 1018 27.93 19.29 48.64
N GLU A 1019 28.73 20.34 48.74
CA GLU A 1019 29.02 21.05 50.00
C GLU A 1019 27.75 21.66 50.66
N ASP A 1020 26.73 22.03 49.88
CA ASP A 1020 25.46 22.54 50.41
C ASP A 1020 24.66 21.47 51.17
N LEU A 1021 24.66 20.22 50.68
CA LEU A 1021 24.02 19.09 51.39
C LEU A 1021 24.76 18.78 52.70
N GLN A 1022 26.10 18.83 52.67
CA GLN A 1022 26.94 18.68 53.86
C GLN A 1022 26.61 19.78 54.89
N CYS A 1023 26.45 21.03 54.46
CA CYS A 1023 26.05 22.15 55.32
C CYS A 1023 24.68 21.95 55.97
N GLN A 1024 23.71 21.37 55.26
CA GLN A 1024 22.39 21.06 55.83
C GLN A 1024 22.47 19.98 56.91
N ILE A 1025 23.31 18.95 56.72
CA ILE A 1025 23.57 17.94 57.76
C ILE A 1025 24.20 18.59 59.00
N LEU A 1026 25.17 19.51 58.83
CA LEU A 1026 25.74 20.26 59.95
C LEU A 1026 24.67 21.04 60.74
N ARG A 1027 23.76 21.73 60.03
CA ARG A 1027 22.63 22.44 60.68
C ARG A 1027 21.71 21.47 61.44
N ALA A 1028 21.44 20.29 60.88
CA ALA A 1028 20.60 19.27 61.51
C ALA A 1028 21.25 18.67 62.76
N TYR A 1029 22.55 18.33 62.74
CA TYR A 1029 23.27 17.89 63.94
C TYR A 1029 23.32 18.97 65.03
N ALA A 1030 23.51 20.24 64.64
CA ALA A 1030 23.46 21.36 65.56
C ALA A 1030 22.09 21.50 66.23
N ALA A 1031 21.00 21.42 65.44
CA ALA A 1031 19.63 21.51 65.95
C ALA A 1031 19.22 20.31 66.82
N LEU A 1032 19.82 19.13 66.59
CA LEU A 1032 19.64 17.93 67.40
C LEU A 1032 20.42 17.99 68.73
N GLY A 1033 21.38 18.92 68.87
CA GLY A 1033 22.26 18.97 70.03
C GLY A 1033 23.39 17.93 69.99
N ASP A 1034 23.66 17.31 68.83
CA ASP A 1034 24.75 16.34 68.67
C ASP A 1034 26.04 17.01 68.20
N ARG A 1035 26.82 17.46 69.18
CA ARG A 1035 28.13 18.08 68.94
C ARG A 1035 29.13 17.12 68.29
N ALA A 1036 29.07 15.84 68.62
CA ALA A 1036 30.01 14.84 68.10
C ALA A 1036 29.74 14.56 66.62
N GLY A 1037 28.47 14.37 66.25
CA GLY A 1037 28.02 14.23 64.86
C GLY A 1037 28.39 15.43 63.99
N LEU A 1038 28.18 16.66 64.48
CA LEU A 1038 28.55 17.90 63.79
C LEU A 1038 30.06 17.97 63.48
N MET A 1039 30.91 17.65 64.46
CA MET A 1039 32.37 17.68 64.27
C MET A 1039 32.83 16.59 63.29
N SER A 1040 32.29 15.38 63.42
CA SER A 1040 32.63 14.25 62.55
C SER A 1040 32.24 14.53 61.10
N GLN A 1041 31.04 15.09 60.86
CA GLN A 1041 30.58 15.40 59.51
C GLN A 1041 31.45 16.46 58.83
N TYR A 1042 31.84 17.52 59.55
CA TYR A 1042 32.69 18.57 58.99
C TYR A 1042 34.08 18.06 58.62
N GLN A 1043 34.67 17.20 59.46
CA GLN A 1043 35.94 16.55 59.17
C GLN A 1043 35.85 15.62 57.95
N GLU A 1044 34.77 14.85 57.83
CA GLU A 1044 34.56 13.96 56.69
C GLU A 1044 34.37 14.75 55.38
N MET A 1045 33.59 15.82 55.40
CA MET A 1045 33.45 16.74 54.26
C MET A 1045 34.80 17.30 53.82
N LYS A 1046 35.61 17.81 54.76
CA LYS A 1046 36.96 18.33 54.46
C LYS A 1046 37.85 17.24 53.85
N ARG A 1047 37.79 16.01 54.38
CA ARG A 1047 38.54 14.86 53.86
C ARG A 1047 38.13 14.51 52.43
N VAL A 1048 36.82 14.49 52.13
CA VAL A 1048 36.29 14.15 50.80
C VAL A 1048 36.65 15.24 49.77
N LEU A 1049 36.47 16.52 50.08
CA LEU A 1049 36.81 17.63 49.19
C LEU A 1049 38.32 17.68 48.87
N ALA A 1050 39.17 17.50 49.89
CA ALA A 1050 40.62 17.47 49.69
C ALA A 1050 41.05 16.25 48.85
N LYS A 1051 40.41 15.09 49.04
CA LYS A 1051 40.77 13.86 48.32
C LYS A 1051 40.31 13.86 46.85
N GLU A 1052 39.07 14.27 46.59
CA GLU A 1052 38.46 14.12 45.27
C GLU A 1052 38.63 15.36 44.38
N LEU A 1053 38.80 16.55 44.98
CA LEU A 1053 38.90 17.82 44.26
C LEU A 1053 40.16 18.65 44.57
N ASP A 1054 41.01 18.23 45.51
CA ASP A 1054 42.16 19.01 46.02
C ASP A 1054 41.75 20.42 46.51
N MET A 1055 40.57 20.51 47.11
CA MET A 1055 39.98 21.76 47.60
C MET A 1055 39.71 21.72 49.11
N GLU A 1056 39.79 22.89 49.74
CA GLU A 1056 39.30 23.14 51.09
C GLU A 1056 37.81 23.55 51.06
N PRO A 1057 37.04 23.37 52.15
CA PRO A 1057 35.67 23.86 52.25
C PRO A 1057 35.58 25.36 51.99
N LEU A 1058 34.46 25.81 51.43
CA LEU A 1058 34.21 27.22 51.16
C LEU A 1058 34.28 28.05 52.47
N PRO A 1059 34.78 29.31 52.41
CA PRO A 1059 34.86 30.17 53.60
C PRO A 1059 33.53 30.37 54.32
N ALA A 1060 32.41 30.37 53.57
CA ALA A 1060 31.06 30.45 54.12
C ALA A 1060 30.69 29.21 54.95
N THR A 1061 31.13 28.03 54.54
CA THR A 1061 30.93 26.74 55.22
C THR A 1061 31.75 26.66 56.51
N GLU A 1062 33.00 27.12 56.48
CA GLU A 1062 33.84 27.21 57.67
C GLU A 1062 33.25 28.19 58.70
N THR A 1063 32.78 29.35 58.24
CA THR A 1063 32.07 30.33 59.09
C THR A 1063 30.78 29.73 59.69
N LEU A 1064 30.00 28.99 58.90
CA LEU A 1064 28.80 28.29 59.37
C LEU A 1064 29.15 27.26 60.45
N TYR A 1065 30.17 26.44 60.23
CA TYR A 1065 30.61 25.42 61.19
C TYR A 1065 31.05 26.04 62.53
N GLN A 1066 31.87 27.09 62.50
CA GLN A 1066 32.32 27.77 63.73
C GLN A 1066 31.14 28.36 64.51
N ARG A 1067 30.20 29.02 63.81
CA ARG A 1067 28.98 29.57 64.42
C ARG A 1067 28.11 28.48 65.04
N LEU A 1068 27.92 27.34 64.38
CA LEU A 1068 27.14 26.23 64.91
C LEU A 1068 27.85 25.57 66.11
N LEU A 1069 29.19 25.53 66.13
CA LEU A 1069 29.98 24.98 67.23
C LEU A 1069 29.95 25.86 68.49
N GLU A 1070 29.85 27.19 68.33
CA GLU A 1070 29.70 28.14 69.44
C GLU A 1070 28.37 27.98 70.18
N ASN A 1071 27.30 27.58 69.48
CA ASN A 1071 25.98 27.32 70.07
C ASN A 1071 25.98 26.18 71.11
N PHE A 1072 27.06 25.39 71.21
CA PHE A 1072 27.25 24.32 72.20
C PHE A 1072 28.06 24.75 73.44
N LYS A 1073 28.57 25.98 73.48
CA LYS A 1073 29.38 26.51 74.60
C LYS A 1073 28.56 27.29 75.63
N ASN A 1074 27.28 27.53 75.36
CA ASN A 1074 26.27 28.01 76.30
C ASN A 1074 25.30 26.87 76.61
#